data_AF-A0A0S4JPF2-F1
#
_entry.id   AF-A0A0S4JPF2-F1
#
_cell.length_a   1.000
_cell.length_b   1.000
_cell.length_c   1.000
_cell.angle_alpha   90.00
_cell.angle_beta   90.00
_cell.angle_gamma   90.00
#
_symmetry.space_group_name_H-M   'P 1'
#
loop_
_entity.id
_entity.type
_entity.pdbx_description
1 polymer ?
#
loop_
_entity_poly.entity_id
_entity_poly.type
_entity_poly.pdbx_seq_one_letter_code
_entity_poly.pdbx_strand_id
1 'polypeptide(L)'
;MHNTIFQHLCAFACEARTITSHNFYRFFGVCCSASHGLRLWTNECKGVRYHDPRTWPRHLSEADIRRLLSDNLICTGGVSPNYKTFCELLRMGDTASLSVLLEHHVMPPRSPHVDVDQYLALWLGNHNSGAAMVLQERALQLGSLRRALARQPGSEKRTIVTISSPCGSGKTQLIKRLVSVNHVDATKRGRVIVRCCSTTAADKDSERSSWLTALLTNHSIDAALCELVRTHVASVTGHPQDPSKYCDPQAAYATWMSETARYFRIQSQEESMDPVIILDTCEFLADRDHTFLVHKFNGKPYSLLEAFCLAIPSPYRILVVGTTVRIDTTDPIMLAITNVFHIGPLPPLSEQGAMNAFRESWQTEISSDVARLLFHWAGGVPRLLRHIAHANHLEFLHRAEQDARSTGHITSRFSFVWLSQRLASSLHLQHPHLADDDAMFAIAYSCLLASSTKAKVKCSDRIAVNPAWRDRNPHHHARRLTYGEAMVCSIGPQHMLADNKHRDNVWRSFGSYDPCTNRFIVPPITFVDELVTRPDTPILPSQLHPLLNAEFVEKFDNIQLIDHEQVFIKAFLYAVYARYLLAHWEDDTTPWVSLAKVFESAVHCDQVSILDRYEVNLSSGVTMRKQHISQHGAAENAATYFDEGAAFLWCREKEQTGVTFAVPLQLWNDLHVRGGQFICTKKEFAADIAIKNAPVVLLVCQQMSDCLKALATDAAVMMINASAMSSICLH
;
A
#
# COMPACT_ATOMS: atom_id res chain seq x y z
N MET A 1 -5.10 19.22 -44.77
CA MET A 1 -6.40 18.62 -44.42
C MET A 1 -6.84 19.17 -43.05
N HIS A 2 -7.36 20.39 -43.06
CA HIS A 2 -8.04 21.02 -41.94
C HIS A 2 -9.44 21.40 -42.45
N ASN A 3 -10.45 21.24 -41.62
CA ASN A 3 -11.89 21.53 -41.80
C ASN A 3 -12.80 20.32 -42.04
N THR A 4 -13.12 19.61 -40.96
CA THR A 4 -14.46 19.06 -40.75
C THR A 4 -14.62 18.68 -39.28
N ILE A 5 -15.45 19.43 -38.54
CA ILE A 5 -16.33 19.05 -37.42
C ILE A 5 -16.79 20.37 -36.78
N PHE A 6 -17.69 21.07 -37.48
CA PHE A 6 -18.51 22.13 -36.92
C PHE A 6 -19.79 22.25 -37.76
N GLN A 7 -20.51 21.14 -37.92
CA GLN A 7 -21.71 21.12 -38.76
C GLN A 7 -22.72 20.02 -38.38
N HIS A 8 -22.95 19.76 -37.08
CA HIS A 8 -23.99 18.80 -36.67
C HIS A 8 -24.90 19.19 -35.49
N LEU A 9 -25.04 20.48 -35.13
CA LEU A 9 -25.97 20.88 -34.07
C LEU A 9 -26.82 22.12 -34.42
N CYS A 10 -27.48 22.12 -35.59
CA CYS A 10 -28.54 23.09 -35.92
C CYS A 10 -29.75 22.48 -36.65
N ALA A 11 -30.12 21.23 -36.36
CA ALA A 11 -31.30 20.61 -36.95
C ALA A 11 -32.14 19.89 -35.88
N PHE A 12 -32.87 20.64 -35.05
CA PHE A 12 -34.08 20.16 -34.36
C PHE A 12 -34.85 21.35 -33.75
N ALA A 13 -35.33 22.26 -34.59
CA ALA A 13 -36.35 23.25 -34.20
C ALA A 13 -37.02 23.85 -35.43
N CYS A 14 -37.78 23.04 -36.18
CA CYS A 14 -38.70 23.57 -37.17
C CYS A 14 -39.81 22.55 -37.48
N GLU A 15 -40.84 22.49 -36.63
CA GLU A 15 -42.20 22.10 -37.04
C GLU A 15 -43.22 22.40 -35.93
N ALA A 16 -43.97 23.47 -36.12
CA ALA A 16 -45.41 23.63 -35.81
C ALA A 16 -45.78 25.12 -35.68
N ARG A 17 -46.02 25.77 -36.83
CA ARG A 17 -47.11 26.76 -36.94
C ARG A 17 -48.41 25.95 -36.71
N THR A 18 -49.46 26.40 -36.03
CA THR A 18 -50.34 27.51 -36.40
C THR A 18 -51.43 27.58 -35.31
N ILE A 19 -51.56 28.67 -34.55
CA ILE A 19 -52.87 29.13 -34.02
C ILE A 19 -52.92 30.65 -34.13
N THR A 20 -54.07 31.09 -34.61
CA THR A 20 -54.41 32.36 -35.21
C THR A 20 -54.45 33.56 -34.25
N SER A 21 -53.96 34.67 -34.79
CA SER A 21 -54.09 36.01 -34.26
C SER A 21 -55.52 36.54 -34.42
N HIS A 22 -56.33 36.49 -33.35
CA HIS A 22 -57.45 37.43 -33.12
C HIS A 22 -58.02 37.22 -31.71
N ASN A 23 -57.27 37.69 -30.70
CA ASN A 23 -57.79 38.12 -29.37
C ASN A 23 -56.70 38.77 -28.48
N PHE A 24 -55.56 39.19 -29.04
CA PHE A 24 -54.35 39.50 -28.27
C PHE A 24 -54.23 40.95 -27.74
N TYR A 25 -55.24 41.82 -27.95
CA TYR A 25 -55.15 43.25 -27.58
C TYR A 25 -56.09 43.71 -26.45
N ARG A 26 -56.69 42.80 -25.68
CA ARG A 26 -57.46 43.19 -24.47
C ARG A 26 -56.93 42.66 -23.14
N PHE A 27 -55.82 41.91 -23.13
CA PHE A 27 -55.25 41.36 -21.89
C PHE A 27 -53.94 42.02 -21.42
N PHE A 28 -53.32 42.90 -22.22
CA PHE A 28 -52.03 43.53 -21.88
C PHE A 28 -52.11 44.86 -21.11
N GLY A 29 -53.32 45.29 -20.71
CA GLY A 29 -53.52 46.50 -19.90
C GLY A 29 -53.23 46.34 -18.41
N VAL A 30 -53.03 45.10 -17.91
CA VAL A 30 -52.86 44.81 -16.47
C VAL A 30 -51.45 44.28 -16.13
N CYS A 31 -50.62 43.92 -17.12
CA CYS A 31 -49.29 43.33 -16.88
C CYS A 31 -48.12 44.34 -16.84
N CYS A 32 -48.30 45.61 -17.21
CA CYS A 32 -47.20 46.58 -17.26
C CYS A 32 -46.83 47.22 -15.90
N SER A 33 -47.63 47.04 -14.84
CA SER A 33 -47.23 47.46 -13.48
C SER A 33 -46.38 46.41 -12.73
N ALA A 34 -46.43 45.14 -13.13
CA ALA A 34 -45.64 44.07 -12.52
C ALA A 34 -44.17 44.06 -12.98
N SER A 35 -43.90 44.54 -14.19
CA SER A 35 -42.55 44.51 -14.81
C SER A 35 -41.64 45.67 -14.38
N HIS A 36 -42.19 46.79 -13.89
CA HIS A 36 -41.39 47.86 -13.25
C HIS A 36 -40.97 47.51 -11.81
N GLY A 37 -41.82 46.84 -11.04
CA GLY A 37 -41.46 46.32 -9.72
C GLY A 37 -40.40 45.21 -9.76
N LEU A 38 -40.35 44.41 -10.84
CA LEU A 38 -39.30 43.38 -11.00
C LEU A 38 -37.92 43.97 -11.33
N ARG A 39 -37.84 45.05 -12.13
CA ARG A 39 -36.55 45.65 -12.54
C ARG A 39 -35.85 46.44 -11.42
N LEU A 40 -36.61 47.05 -10.50
CA LEU A 40 -36.03 47.74 -9.34
C LEU A 40 -35.46 46.75 -8.33
N TRP A 41 -36.13 45.61 -8.13
CA TRP A 41 -35.66 44.55 -7.23
C TRP A 41 -34.30 43.96 -7.66
N THR A 42 -34.02 43.86 -8.97
CA THR A 42 -32.79 43.23 -9.47
C THR A 42 -31.51 44.06 -9.26
N ASN A 43 -31.61 45.38 -9.05
CA ASN A 43 -30.42 46.24 -8.89
C ASN A 43 -30.04 46.48 -7.43
N GLU A 44 -31.01 46.58 -6.51
CA GLU A 44 -30.73 46.73 -5.06
C GLU A 44 -30.48 45.39 -4.34
N CYS A 45 -30.88 44.25 -4.92
CA CYS A 45 -30.71 42.93 -4.30
C CYS A 45 -29.41 42.19 -4.70
N LYS A 46 -28.42 42.86 -5.32
CA LYS A 46 -27.12 42.25 -5.62
C LYS A 46 -26.39 41.91 -4.32
N GLY A 47 -26.41 40.63 -3.94
CA GLY A 47 -25.76 40.10 -2.74
C GLY A 47 -26.70 39.54 -1.66
N VAL A 48 -28.02 39.69 -1.83
CA VAL A 48 -29.00 39.10 -0.90
C VAL A 48 -29.02 37.60 -1.09
N ARG A 49 -28.65 36.87 -0.04
CA ARG A 49 -28.69 35.41 0.02
C ARG A 49 -29.91 34.99 0.80
N TYR A 50 -30.81 34.23 0.18
CA TYR A 50 -32.08 33.81 0.79
C TYR A 50 -31.93 33.00 2.09
N HIS A 51 -30.74 32.48 2.41
CA HIS A 51 -30.47 31.69 3.61
C HIS A 51 -29.68 32.46 4.68
N ASP A 52 -29.18 33.66 4.38
CA ASP A 52 -28.39 34.46 5.32
C ASP A 52 -29.09 35.80 5.59
N PRO A 53 -29.81 35.94 6.71
CA PRO A 53 -30.55 37.15 7.02
C PRO A 53 -29.65 38.37 7.22
N ARG A 54 -28.34 38.21 7.42
CA ARG A 54 -27.39 39.33 7.53
C ARG A 54 -27.19 40.05 6.20
N THR A 55 -27.46 39.35 5.10
CA THR A 55 -27.38 39.92 3.74
C THR A 55 -28.69 40.61 3.34
N TRP A 56 -29.73 40.53 4.17
CA TRP A 56 -31.06 41.04 3.85
C TRP A 56 -31.17 42.53 4.20
N PRO A 57 -31.69 43.38 3.30
CA PRO A 57 -32.01 44.75 3.63
C PRO A 57 -33.05 44.81 4.77
N ARG A 58 -32.82 45.63 5.80
CA ARG A 58 -33.73 45.73 6.97
C ARG A 58 -35.16 46.15 6.63
N HIS A 59 -35.38 46.69 5.43
CA HIS A 59 -36.67 47.19 4.96
C HIS A 59 -37.47 46.17 4.13
N LEU A 60 -37.00 44.92 3.94
CA LEU A 60 -37.77 43.90 3.21
C LEU A 60 -39.16 43.71 3.85
N SER A 61 -40.20 43.81 3.03
CA SER A 61 -41.59 43.55 3.45
C SER A 61 -41.88 42.05 3.56
N GLU A 62 -43.03 41.70 4.15
CA GLU A 62 -43.48 40.30 4.18
C GLU A 62 -43.60 39.67 2.78
N ALA A 63 -44.06 40.46 1.80
CA ALA A 63 -44.18 40.03 0.41
C ALA A 63 -42.80 39.81 -0.23
N ASP A 64 -41.83 40.67 0.10
CA ASP A 64 -40.44 40.54 -0.36
C ASP A 64 -39.79 39.27 0.17
N ILE A 65 -39.92 39.02 1.48
CA ILE A 65 -39.38 37.81 2.13
C ILE A 65 -40.08 36.57 1.57
N ARG A 66 -41.40 36.60 1.39
CA ARG A 66 -42.15 35.51 0.76
C ARG A 66 -41.62 35.18 -0.63
N ARG A 67 -41.38 36.20 -1.46
CA ARG A 67 -40.82 36.01 -2.79
C ARG A 67 -39.37 35.52 -2.74
N LEU A 68 -38.57 36.00 -1.80
CA LEU A 68 -37.19 35.57 -1.62
C LEU A 68 -37.10 34.08 -1.25
N LEU A 69 -38.05 33.59 -0.45
CA LEU A 69 -38.05 32.23 0.08
C LEU A 69 -38.83 31.23 -0.76
N SER A 70 -39.74 31.67 -1.64
CA SER A 70 -40.75 30.81 -2.30
C SER A 70 -40.17 29.56 -2.96
N ASP A 71 -39.04 29.69 -3.62
CA ASP A 71 -38.41 28.60 -4.39
C ASP A 71 -37.58 27.66 -3.51
N ASN A 72 -37.37 28.04 -2.26
CA ASN A 72 -36.51 27.38 -1.30
C ASN A 72 -37.27 26.91 -0.05
N LEU A 73 -38.59 26.91 0.00
CA LEU A 73 -39.30 26.43 1.20
C LEU A 73 -39.19 24.91 1.36
N ILE A 74 -39.10 24.45 2.62
CA ILE A 74 -39.23 23.04 2.96
C ILE A 74 -40.72 22.70 2.95
N CYS A 75 -41.18 21.86 2.01
CA CYS A 75 -42.56 21.38 1.96
C CYS A 75 -42.85 20.37 3.09
N THR A 76 -42.89 20.83 4.34
CA THR A 76 -43.27 20.00 5.49
C THR A 76 -44.69 20.38 5.93
N GLY A 77 -45.66 19.51 5.60
CA GLY A 77 -47.00 19.57 6.17
C GLY A 77 -47.89 20.77 5.76
N GLY A 78 -47.54 21.54 4.73
CA GLY A 78 -48.37 22.64 4.23
C GLY A 78 -48.42 23.89 5.13
N VAL A 79 -47.61 23.94 6.19
CA VAL A 79 -47.54 25.12 7.07
C VAL A 79 -46.66 26.19 6.43
N SER A 80 -47.26 27.31 6.03
CA SER A 80 -46.52 28.44 5.49
C SER A 80 -45.74 29.18 6.59
N PRO A 81 -44.51 29.65 6.34
CA PRO A 81 -43.77 30.48 7.30
C PRO A 81 -44.56 31.73 7.68
N ASN A 82 -44.45 32.16 8.94
CA ASN A 82 -45.02 33.43 9.38
C ASN A 82 -44.13 34.60 8.92
N TYR A 83 -44.34 35.05 7.69
CA TYR A 83 -43.55 36.12 7.07
C TYR A 83 -43.58 37.44 7.86
N LYS A 84 -44.65 37.71 8.62
CA LYS A 84 -44.75 38.86 9.52
C LYS A 84 -43.68 38.82 10.60
N THR A 85 -43.55 37.68 11.27
CA THR A 85 -42.50 37.46 12.29
C THR A 85 -41.10 37.62 11.69
N PHE A 86 -40.88 37.14 10.46
CA PHE A 86 -39.58 37.28 9.79
C PHE A 86 -39.24 38.76 9.55
N CYS A 87 -40.21 39.54 9.10
CA CYS A 87 -40.06 40.98 8.86
C CYS A 87 -39.82 41.75 10.17
N GLU A 88 -40.53 41.41 11.24
CA GLU A 88 -40.34 42.01 12.57
C GLU A 88 -38.93 41.74 13.12
N LEU A 89 -38.48 40.48 13.10
CA LEU A 89 -37.12 40.12 13.53
C LEU A 89 -36.04 40.82 12.69
N LEU A 90 -36.23 40.90 11.37
CA LEU A 90 -35.31 41.58 10.48
C LEU A 90 -35.20 43.08 10.80
N ARG A 91 -36.33 43.74 11.07
CA ARG A 91 -36.38 45.17 11.45
C ARG A 91 -35.74 45.44 12.81
N MET A 92 -35.94 44.53 13.77
CA MET A 92 -35.30 44.60 15.08
C MET A 92 -33.80 44.31 15.03
N GLY A 93 -33.29 43.77 13.91
CA GLY A 93 -31.90 43.37 13.76
C GLY A 93 -31.57 42.06 14.48
N ASP A 94 -32.58 41.30 14.92
CA ASP A 94 -32.41 39.99 15.54
C ASP A 94 -32.18 38.91 14.47
N THR A 95 -31.00 38.98 13.86
CA THR A 95 -30.58 38.03 12.82
C THR A 95 -30.38 36.61 13.36
N ALA A 96 -30.14 36.43 14.66
CA ALA A 96 -29.97 35.12 15.27
C ALA A 96 -31.29 34.35 15.33
N SER A 97 -32.35 34.95 15.88
CA SER A 97 -33.69 34.33 15.89
C SER A 97 -34.23 34.14 14.47
N LEU A 98 -33.95 35.09 13.56
CA LEU A 98 -34.35 34.97 12.17
C LEU A 98 -33.63 33.81 11.46
N SER A 99 -32.32 33.61 11.70
CA SER A 99 -31.57 32.45 11.18
C SER A 99 -32.19 31.13 11.66
N VAL A 100 -32.56 31.02 12.94
CA VAL A 100 -33.21 29.81 13.50
C VAL A 100 -34.54 29.53 12.80
N LEU A 101 -35.37 30.56 12.57
CA LEU A 101 -36.63 30.38 11.84
C LEU A 101 -36.40 30.04 10.37
N LEU A 102 -35.39 30.63 9.73
CA LEU A 102 -35.04 30.32 8.34
C LEU A 102 -34.60 28.87 8.19
N GLU A 103 -33.76 28.35 9.09
CA GLU A 103 -33.32 26.96 9.08
C GLU A 103 -34.48 25.96 9.17
N HIS A 104 -35.55 26.32 9.88
CA HIS A 104 -36.74 25.48 10.02
C HIS A 104 -37.62 25.48 8.76
N HIS A 105 -37.69 26.61 8.07
CA HIS A 105 -38.65 26.81 6.97
C HIS A 105 -38.04 26.74 5.57
N VAL A 106 -36.73 26.87 5.45
CA VAL A 106 -36.04 27.09 4.18
C VAL A 106 -34.98 26.01 3.96
N MET A 107 -34.99 25.47 2.74
CA MET A 107 -33.99 24.58 2.21
C MET A 107 -32.65 25.29 2.19
N PRO A 108 -31.62 24.70 2.79
CA PRO A 108 -30.29 25.28 2.73
C PRO A 108 -29.82 25.43 1.27
N PRO A 109 -28.93 26.40 0.98
CA PRO A 109 -28.37 26.59 -0.36
C PRO A 109 -27.83 25.27 -0.84
N ARG A 110 -28.17 24.88 -2.07
CA ARG A 110 -27.59 23.68 -2.68
C ARG A 110 -26.08 23.85 -2.65
N SER A 111 -25.40 23.08 -1.81
CA SER A 111 -23.94 23.04 -1.81
C SER A 111 -23.48 22.71 -3.22
N PRO A 112 -22.32 23.24 -3.67
CA PRO A 112 -21.62 22.61 -4.77
C PRO A 112 -21.59 21.11 -4.52
N HIS A 113 -21.96 20.33 -5.54
CA HIS A 113 -21.91 18.87 -5.48
C HIS A 113 -20.57 18.46 -4.87
N VAL A 114 -20.60 17.62 -3.84
CA VAL A 114 -19.35 17.11 -3.24
C VAL A 114 -18.64 16.30 -4.33
N ASP A 115 -17.57 16.88 -4.85
CA ASP A 115 -16.67 16.17 -5.74
C ASP A 115 -15.95 15.12 -4.90
N VAL A 116 -16.23 13.85 -5.18
CA VAL A 116 -15.73 12.73 -4.38
C VAL A 116 -14.22 12.62 -4.49
N ASP A 117 -13.64 12.93 -5.65
CA ASP A 117 -12.19 12.90 -5.84
C ASP A 117 -11.50 14.02 -5.06
N GLN A 118 -12.04 15.24 -5.11
CA GLN A 118 -11.54 16.38 -4.33
C GLN A 118 -11.66 16.11 -2.82
N TYR A 119 -12.80 15.56 -2.38
CA TYR A 119 -13.04 15.18 -1.00
C TYR A 119 -12.00 14.15 -0.53
N LEU A 120 -11.79 13.07 -1.29
CA LEU A 120 -10.82 12.04 -0.95
C LEU A 120 -9.38 12.56 -0.98
N ALA A 121 -9.03 13.40 -1.96
CA ALA A 121 -7.70 14.01 -2.06
C ALA A 121 -7.40 14.90 -0.84
N LEU A 122 -8.39 15.68 -0.39
CA LEU A 122 -8.28 16.54 0.78
C LEU A 122 -8.05 15.74 2.06
N TRP A 123 -8.85 14.71 2.31
CA TRP A 123 -8.86 14.02 3.61
C TRP A 123 -7.87 12.86 3.73
N LEU A 124 -7.37 12.32 2.61
CA LEU A 124 -6.35 11.27 2.59
C LEU A 124 -4.92 11.82 2.39
N GLY A 125 -4.76 13.13 2.16
CA GLY A 125 -3.44 13.76 1.99
C GLY A 125 -2.67 13.31 0.74
N ASN A 126 -3.36 12.76 -0.26
CA ASN A 126 -2.75 12.28 -1.51
C ASN A 126 -3.42 12.98 -2.70
N HIS A 127 -2.94 14.17 -3.02
CA HIS A 127 -3.41 15.00 -4.14
C HIS A 127 -3.02 14.44 -5.52
N ASN A 128 -1.96 13.65 -5.60
CA ASN A 128 -1.36 13.25 -6.87
C ASN A 128 -2.00 12.01 -7.51
N SER A 129 -3.15 11.54 -7.01
CA SER A 129 -3.81 10.35 -7.58
C SER A 129 -5.32 10.47 -7.48
N GLY A 130 -6.02 10.47 -8.60
CA GLY A 130 -7.48 10.37 -8.63
C GLY A 130 -7.99 8.99 -8.22
N ALA A 131 -9.25 8.88 -7.79
CA ALA A 131 -9.90 7.59 -7.49
C ALA A 131 -10.26 6.77 -8.73
N ALA A 132 -10.14 7.37 -9.92
CA ALA A 132 -10.36 6.72 -11.20
C ALA A 132 -9.25 5.71 -11.56
N MET A 133 -8.10 5.74 -10.88
CA MET A 133 -6.99 4.81 -11.13
C MET A 133 -7.46 3.35 -11.02
N VAL A 134 -7.16 2.55 -12.04
CA VAL A 134 -7.49 1.12 -12.05
C VAL A 134 -6.69 0.42 -10.96
N LEU A 135 -7.34 -0.47 -10.20
CA LEU A 135 -6.66 -1.28 -9.20
C LEU A 135 -6.32 -2.64 -9.77
N GLN A 136 -5.03 -2.95 -9.85
CA GLN A 136 -4.55 -4.24 -10.31
C GLN A 136 -4.59 -5.26 -9.17
N GLU A 137 -5.17 -6.43 -9.43
CA GLU A 137 -5.20 -7.58 -8.50
C GLU A 137 -5.76 -7.26 -7.11
N ARG A 138 -6.74 -6.36 -7.03
CA ARG A 138 -7.47 -6.03 -5.78
C ARG A 138 -8.94 -6.41 -5.80
N ALA A 139 -9.41 -7.11 -6.84
CA ALA A 139 -10.81 -7.45 -7.00
C ALA A 139 -11.35 -8.30 -5.84
N LEU A 140 -10.58 -9.27 -5.35
CA LEU A 140 -10.97 -10.14 -4.24
C LEU A 140 -11.11 -9.38 -2.92
N GLN A 141 -10.15 -8.50 -2.60
CA GLN A 141 -10.18 -7.68 -1.39
C GLN A 141 -11.32 -6.65 -1.47
N LEU A 142 -11.54 -6.02 -2.64
CA LEU A 142 -12.64 -5.10 -2.85
C LEU A 142 -14.01 -5.81 -2.73
N GLY A 143 -14.15 -7.01 -3.29
CA GLY A 143 -15.36 -7.83 -3.15
C GLY A 143 -15.61 -8.25 -1.69
N SER A 144 -14.55 -8.57 -0.95
CA SER A 144 -14.66 -8.92 0.48
C SER A 144 -15.00 -7.70 1.34
N LEU A 145 -14.42 -6.52 1.05
CA LEU A 145 -14.78 -5.26 1.69
C LEU A 145 -16.25 -4.92 1.45
N ARG A 146 -16.72 -5.02 0.21
CA ARG A 146 -18.13 -4.77 -0.13
C ARG A 146 -19.08 -5.67 0.65
N ARG A 147 -18.77 -6.96 0.78
CA ARG A 147 -19.58 -7.91 1.54
C ARG A 147 -19.54 -7.61 3.05
N ALA A 148 -18.36 -7.35 3.60
CA ALA A 148 -18.19 -7.05 5.02
C ALA A 148 -18.89 -5.73 5.41
N LEU A 149 -18.81 -4.71 4.54
CA LEU A 149 -19.51 -3.44 4.73
C LEU A 149 -20.97 -3.49 4.28
N ALA A 150 -21.48 -4.56 3.68
CA ALA A 150 -22.91 -4.65 3.39
C ALA A 150 -23.70 -4.79 4.70
N ARG A 151 -24.92 -4.26 4.72
CA ARG A 151 -25.85 -4.48 5.84
C ARG A 151 -26.06 -5.98 5.99
N GLN A 152 -25.97 -6.48 7.22
CA GLN A 152 -26.17 -7.90 7.53
C GLN A 152 -27.63 -8.07 8.00
N PRO A 153 -28.51 -8.68 7.18
CA PRO A 153 -29.91 -8.81 7.56
C PRO A 153 -30.07 -9.58 8.87
N GLY A 154 -30.86 -9.04 9.80
CA GLY A 154 -31.10 -9.64 11.11
C GLY A 154 -29.97 -9.48 12.13
N SER A 155 -28.89 -8.74 11.81
CA SER A 155 -27.85 -8.41 12.78
C SER A 155 -27.99 -6.96 13.26
N GLU A 156 -28.23 -6.79 14.55
CA GLU A 156 -28.18 -5.48 15.23
C GLU A 156 -26.76 -5.15 15.72
N LYS A 157 -25.75 -5.96 15.37
CA LYS A 157 -24.37 -5.71 15.76
C LYS A 157 -23.76 -4.66 14.84
N ARG A 158 -22.92 -3.79 15.40
CA ARG A 158 -22.05 -2.93 14.60
C ARG A 158 -21.01 -3.77 13.87
N THR A 159 -20.49 -3.24 12.77
CA THR A 159 -19.50 -3.96 11.97
C THR A 159 -18.18 -3.19 11.91
N ILE A 160 -17.11 -3.87 12.30
CA ILE A 160 -15.74 -3.37 12.25
C ILE A 160 -15.01 -4.14 11.16
N VAL A 161 -14.55 -3.46 10.13
CA VAL A 161 -13.77 -4.04 9.04
C VAL A 161 -12.34 -3.53 9.13
N THR A 162 -11.37 -4.44 9.08
CA THR A 162 -9.95 -4.11 9.25
C THR A 162 -9.14 -4.50 8.02
N ILE A 163 -8.21 -3.63 7.63
CA ILE A 163 -7.15 -3.93 6.66
C ILE A 163 -5.81 -3.58 7.30
N SER A 164 -5.01 -4.61 7.59
CA SER A 164 -3.63 -4.45 8.05
C SER A 164 -2.71 -4.86 6.92
N SER A 165 -1.99 -3.91 6.33
CA SER A 165 -1.08 -4.19 5.22
C SER A 165 0.12 -3.24 5.22
N PRO A 166 1.30 -3.68 4.77
CA PRO A 166 2.52 -2.85 4.74
C PRO A 166 2.34 -1.47 4.10
N CYS A 167 3.26 -0.56 4.43
CA CYS A 167 3.31 0.75 3.78
C CYS A 167 3.50 0.57 2.26
N GLY A 168 2.78 1.36 1.46
CA GLY A 168 2.91 1.33 0.00
C GLY A 168 2.21 0.18 -0.74
N SER A 169 1.46 -0.68 -0.05
CA SER A 169 0.71 -1.79 -0.64
C SER A 169 -0.54 -1.39 -1.46
N GLY A 170 -0.86 -0.09 -1.49
CA GLY A 170 -2.02 0.46 -2.22
C GLY A 170 -3.28 0.67 -1.38
N LYS A 171 -3.21 0.58 -0.04
CA LYS A 171 -4.33 0.78 0.89
C LYS A 171 -5.20 2.01 0.59
N THR A 172 -4.57 3.18 0.50
CA THR A 172 -5.28 4.45 0.22
C THR A 172 -5.97 4.44 -1.15
N GLN A 173 -5.39 3.76 -2.15
CA GLN A 173 -6.02 3.64 -3.49
C GLN A 173 -7.21 2.67 -3.46
N LEU A 174 -7.12 1.61 -2.64
CA LEU A 174 -8.24 0.72 -2.37
C LEU A 174 -9.40 1.46 -1.72
N ILE A 175 -9.14 2.33 -0.73
CA ILE A 175 -10.15 3.20 -0.12
C ILE A 175 -10.77 4.12 -1.17
N LYS A 176 -9.94 4.81 -1.97
CA LYS A 176 -10.42 5.71 -3.01
C LYS A 176 -11.37 5.01 -3.99
N ARG A 177 -10.98 3.82 -4.48
CA ARG A 177 -11.81 3.03 -5.39
C ARG A 177 -13.09 2.53 -4.74
N LEU A 178 -13.01 2.06 -3.49
CA LEU A 178 -14.18 1.62 -2.72
C LEU A 178 -15.19 2.76 -2.60
N VAL A 179 -14.74 3.96 -2.24
CA VAL A 179 -15.61 5.12 -2.08
C VAL A 179 -16.17 5.59 -3.42
N SER A 180 -15.33 5.72 -4.46
CA SER A 180 -15.75 6.23 -5.77
C SER A 180 -16.65 5.29 -6.56
N VAL A 181 -16.61 3.98 -6.29
CA VAL A 181 -17.43 2.98 -7.01
C VAL A 181 -18.62 2.50 -6.17
N ASN A 182 -18.43 2.28 -4.87
CA ASN A 182 -19.44 1.62 -4.03
C ASN A 182 -20.18 2.56 -3.09
N HIS A 183 -19.60 3.72 -2.78
CA HIS A 183 -20.21 4.68 -1.85
C HIS A 183 -20.27 6.10 -2.44
N VAL A 184 -20.28 6.23 -3.76
CA VAL A 184 -20.24 7.54 -4.44
C VAL A 184 -21.45 8.40 -4.06
N ASP A 185 -22.66 7.83 -4.10
CA ASP A 185 -23.88 8.58 -3.80
C ASP A 185 -24.01 8.88 -2.31
N ALA A 186 -23.65 7.92 -1.46
CA ALA A 186 -23.57 8.11 -0.01
C ALA A 186 -22.59 9.24 0.34
N THR A 187 -21.41 9.27 -0.28
CA THR A 187 -20.41 10.32 -0.07
C THR A 187 -20.91 11.68 -0.54
N LYS A 188 -21.51 11.75 -1.74
CA LYS A 188 -22.12 12.97 -2.28
C LYS A 188 -23.18 13.58 -1.39
N ARG A 189 -23.84 12.74 -0.57
CA ARG A 189 -24.90 13.13 0.36
C ARG A 189 -24.44 13.14 1.81
N GLY A 190 -23.12 13.19 2.04
CA GLY A 190 -22.52 13.35 3.36
C GLY A 190 -22.65 12.14 4.28
N ARG A 191 -22.98 10.93 3.78
CA ARG A 191 -23.14 9.69 4.57
C ARG A 191 -21.85 8.91 4.78
N VAL A 192 -20.74 9.37 4.22
CA VAL A 192 -19.43 8.74 4.38
C VAL A 192 -18.46 9.75 4.97
N ILE A 193 -17.76 9.33 6.03
CA ILE A 193 -16.64 10.08 6.61
C ILE A 193 -15.37 9.35 6.23
N VAL A 194 -14.45 10.01 5.53
CA VAL A 194 -13.10 9.49 5.28
C VAL A 194 -12.09 10.38 5.99
N ARG A 195 -11.22 9.81 6.83
CA ARG A 195 -10.13 10.53 7.50
C ARG A 195 -8.84 9.74 7.47
N CYS A 196 -7.72 10.41 7.26
CA CYS A 196 -6.40 9.87 7.50
C CYS A 196 -5.88 10.37 8.86
N CYS A 197 -5.57 9.45 9.77
CA CYS A 197 -5.18 9.81 11.13
C CYS A 197 -3.86 10.59 11.16
N SER A 198 -2.90 10.22 10.29
CA SER A 198 -1.60 10.90 10.20
C SER A 198 -1.72 12.31 9.63
N THR A 199 -2.50 12.51 8.56
CA THR A 199 -2.77 13.84 7.99
C THR A 199 -3.46 14.74 9.01
N THR A 200 -4.43 14.19 9.75
CA THR A 200 -5.18 14.94 10.77
C THR A 200 -4.27 15.33 11.95
N ALA A 201 -3.36 14.45 12.35
CA ALA A 201 -2.41 14.73 13.44
C ALA A 201 -1.37 15.80 13.08
N ALA A 202 -1.04 15.94 11.79
CA ALA A 202 -0.11 16.96 11.30
C ALA A 202 -0.72 18.37 11.28
N ASP A 203 -2.04 18.48 11.14
CA ASP A 203 -2.77 19.74 10.98
C ASP A 203 -3.20 20.33 12.34
N LYS A 204 -2.23 20.78 13.12
CA LYS A 204 -2.44 21.25 14.52
C LYS A 204 -3.30 22.49 14.66
N ASP A 205 -3.29 23.36 13.65
CA ASP A 205 -3.89 24.69 13.74
C ASP A 205 -5.30 24.74 13.12
N SER A 206 -5.79 23.63 12.56
CA SER A 206 -7.12 23.59 11.96
C SER A 206 -8.15 22.94 12.87
N GLU A 207 -9.39 23.44 12.80
CA GLU A 207 -10.57 22.80 13.39
C GLU A 207 -10.73 21.33 12.96
N ARG A 208 -10.02 20.89 11.91
CA ARG A 208 -10.09 19.50 11.40
C ARG A 208 -9.44 18.49 12.35
N SER A 209 -8.53 18.92 13.23
CA SER A 209 -7.86 18.06 14.19
C SER A 209 -8.53 18.01 15.56
N SER A 210 -9.67 18.68 15.75
CA SER A 210 -10.36 18.78 17.05
C SER A 210 -10.75 17.41 17.61
N TRP A 211 -11.32 16.53 16.79
CA TRP A 211 -11.74 15.19 17.21
C TRP A 211 -10.56 14.30 17.60
N LEU A 212 -9.46 14.36 16.84
CA LEU A 212 -8.28 13.56 17.11
C LEU A 212 -7.55 14.10 18.36
N THR A 213 -7.52 15.42 18.54
CA THR A 213 -7.01 16.02 19.78
C THR A 213 -7.82 15.56 20.98
N ALA A 214 -9.15 15.63 20.92
CA ALA A 214 -10.03 15.14 21.98
C ALA A 214 -9.80 13.65 22.31
N LEU A 215 -9.57 12.83 21.27
CA LEU A 215 -9.26 11.41 21.41
C LEU A 215 -7.94 11.17 22.15
N LEU A 216 -6.91 11.97 21.86
CA LEU A 216 -5.56 11.76 22.38
C LEU A 216 -5.28 12.44 23.72
N THR A 217 -5.90 13.59 24.00
CA THR A 217 -5.63 14.37 25.22
C THR A 217 -6.61 14.06 26.32
N ASN A 218 -7.89 13.91 26.00
CA ASN A 218 -8.95 13.79 26.99
C ASN A 218 -9.37 12.33 27.21
N HIS A 219 -8.88 11.41 26.36
CA HIS A 219 -9.29 10.00 26.32
C HIS A 219 -10.82 9.81 26.28
N SER A 220 -11.56 10.83 25.84
CA SER A 220 -13.02 10.80 25.74
C SER A 220 -13.40 10.34 24.35
N ILE A 221 -13.56 9.03 24.20
CA ILE A 221 -13.89 8.40 22.91
C ILE A 221 -15.21 8.93 22.36
N ASP A 222 -16.23 9.03 23.21
CA ASP A 222 -17.56 9.48 22.81
C ASP A 222 -17.52 10.93 22.32
N ALA A 223 -16.84 11.82 23.05
CA ALA A 223 -16.68 13.21 22.62
C ALA A 223 -15.91 13.32 21.30
N ALA A 224 -14.85 12.52 21.11
CA ALA A 224 -14.11 12.49 19.86
C ALA A 224 -14.98 12.03 18.68
N LEU A 225 -15.77 10.97 18.84
CA LEU A 225 -16.68 10.51 17.79
C LEU A 225 -17.77 11.55 17.49
N CYS A 226 -18.37 12.14 18.53
CA CYS A 226 -19.36 13.19 18.39
C CYS A 226 -18.82 14.39 17.63
N GLU A 227 -17.60 14.82 17.96
CA GLU A 227 -16.92 15.94 17.31
C GLU A 227 -16.56 15.63 15.84
N LEU A 228 -16.09 14.40 15.56
CA LEU A 228 -15.83 13.95 14.19
C LEU A 228 -17.11 14.02 13.33
N VAL A 229 -18.23 13.55 13.87
CA VAL A 229 -19.52 13.55 13.18
C VAL A 229 -20.04 14.98 13.02
N ARG A 230 -20.00 15.80 14.08
CA ARG A 230 -20.43 17.20 14.08
C ARG A 230 -19.69 18.04 13.04
N THR A 231 -18.35 17.98 13.05
CA THR A 231 -17.51 18.73 12.10
C THR A 231 -17.72 18.26 10.66
N HIS A 232 -17.95 16.96 10.44
CA HIS A 232 -18.29 16.44 9.13
C HIS A 232 -19.64 16.96 8.64
N VAL A 233 -20.70 16.88 9.47
CA VAL A 233 -22.04 17.38 9.12
C VAL A 233 -21.96 18.88 8.81
N ALA A 234 -21.24 19.65 9.64
CA ALA A 234 -21.03 21.07 9.39
C ALA A 234 -20.35 21.31 8.04
N SER A 235 -19.30 20.55 7.73
CA SER A 235 -18.55 20.68 6.48
C SER A 235 -19.38 20.32 5.24
N VAL A 236 -20.21 19.28 5.28
CA VAL A 236 -20.97 18.84 4.08
C VAL A 236 -22.26 19.62 3.86
N THR A 237 -22.84 20.16 4.94
CA THR A 237 -24.03 21.03 4.85
C THR A 237 -23.66 22.50 4.68
N GLY A 238 -22.44 22.91 5.07
CA GLY A 238 -22.04 24.31 5.14
C GLY A 238 -22.67 25.09 6.30
N HIS A 239 -23.32 24.41 7.25
CA HIS A 239 -24.02 25.04 8.38
C HIS A 239 -23.34 24.67 9.70
N PRO A 240 -23.08 25.65 10.60
CA PRO A 240 -22.66 25.36 11.95
C PRO A 240 -23.63 24.39 12.62
N GLN A 241 -23.10 23.40 13.33
CA GLN A 241 -23.90 22.39 14.02
C GLN A 241 -23.90 22.68 15.52
N ASP A 242 -25.09 22.67 16.12
CA ASP A 242 -25.29 22.85 17.56
C ASP A 242 -24.65 21.69 18.34
N PRO A 243 -23.63 21.95 19.17
CA PRO A 243 -22.95 20.90 19.94
C PRO A 243 -23.85 20.07 20.85
N SER A 244 -24.97 20.63 21.35
CA SER A 244 -25.87 19.90 22.25
C SER A 244 -26.59 18.73 21.57
N LYS A 245 -26.69 18.74 20.24
CA LYS A 245 -27.24 17.63 19.43
C LYS A 245 -26.25 16.47 19.21
N TYR A 246 -25.02 16.63 19.70
CA TYR A 246 -23.92 15.67 19.58
C TYR A 246 -23.35 15.36 20.97
N CYS A 247 -24.23 15.17 21.96
CA CYS A 247 -23.84 14.90 23.35
C CYS A 247 -23.34 13.46 23.58
N ASP A 248 -23.74 12.52 22.74
CA ASP A 248 -23.37 11.11 22.79
C ASP A 248 -23.38 10.48 21.38
N PRO A 249 -22.72 9.33 21.17
CA PRO A 249 -22.60 8.71 19.85
C PRO A 249 -23.95 8.43 19.16
N GLN A 250 -24.97 8.03 19.91
CA GLN A 250 -26.30 7.73 19.39
C GLN A 250 -26.98 9.00 18.89
N ALA A 251 -26.98 10.06 19.71
CA ALA A 251 -27.49 11.38 19.32
C ALA A 251 -26.72 11.94 18.13
N ALA A 252 -25.38 11.83 18.12
CA ALA A 252 -24.54 12.29 17.01
C ALA A 252 -24.89 11.60 15.68
N TYR A 253 -25.07 10.28 15.67
CA TYR A 253 -25.48 9.53 14.48
C TYR A 253 -26.91 9.87 14.05
N ALA A 254 -27.85 9.97 14.99
CA ALA A 254 -29.22 10.37 14.68
C ALA A 254 -29.28 11.79 14.07
N THR A 255 -28.51 12.73 14.61
CA THR A 255 -28.38 14.09 14.08
C THR A 255 -27.69 14.08 12.72
N TRP A 256 -26.62 13.32 12.54
CA TRP A 256 -25.97 13.14 11.23
C TRP A 256 -26.95 12.64 10.17
N MET A 257 -27.72 11.61 10.50
CA MET A 257 -28.69 11.05 9.58
C MET A 257 -29.85 12.00 9.29
N SER A 258 -30.39 12.69 10.29
CA SER A 258 -31.52 13.61 10.09
C SER A 258 -31.10 14.86 9.33
N GLU A 259 -29.98 15.50 9.68
CA GLU A 259 -29.50 16.72 9.02
C GLU A 259 -29.10 16.47 7.57
N THR A 260 -28.37 15.39 7.28
CA THR A 260 -28.04 15.05 5.89
C THR A 260 -29.25 14.58 5.09
N ALA A 261 -30.24 13.91 5.71
CA ALA A 261 -31.50 13.59 5.03
C ALA A 261 -32.28 14.85 4.67
N ARG A 262 -32.39 15.80 5.60
CA ARG A 262 -33.04 17.10 5.39
C ARG A 262 -32.35 17.88 4.27
N TYR A 263 -31.02 17.98 4.33
CA TYR A 263 -30.22 18.75 3.40
C TYR A 263 -30.23 18.16 1.98
N PHE A 264 -29.96 16.86 1.86
CA PHE A 264 -29.82 16.18 0.56
C PHE A 264 -31.11 15.49 0.07
N ARG A 265 -32.21 15.62 0.81
CA ARG A 265 -33.52 14.99 0.51
C ARG A 265 -33.44 13.46 0.38
N ILE A 266 -32.75 12.83 1.32
CA ILE A 266 -32.57 11.38 1.35
C ILE A 266 -33.86 10.73 1.85
N GLN A 267 -34.38 9.75 1.11
CA GLN A 267 -35.57 9.01 1.54
C GLN A 267 -35.21 8.03 2.66
N SER A 268 -36.13 7.81 3.61
CA SER A 268 -35.89 7.03 4.83
C SER A 268 -35.66 5.52 4.61
N GLN A 269 -35.73 5.03 3.36
CA GLN A 269 -35.63 3.60 3.02
C GLN A 269 -34.42 3.26 2.13
N GLU A 270 -33.55 4.22 1.82
CA GLU A 270 -32.37 3.96 0.98
C GLU A 270 -31.23 3.31 1.78
N GLU A 271 -31.18 1.97 1.80
CA GLU A 271 -30.13 1.21 2.53
C GLU A 271 -28.70 1.55 2.09
N SER A 272 -28.51 1.98 0.83
CA SER A 272 -27.21 2.43 0.32
C SER A 272 -26.70 3.72 1.00
N MET A 273 -27.54 4.39 1.80
CA MET A 273 -27.27 5.65 2.49
C MET A 273 -26.97 5.49 3.98
N ASP A 274 -26.83 4.26 4.46
CA ASP A 274 -26.42 3.98 5.84
C ASP A 274 -25.02 4.56 6.12
N PRO A 275 -24.83 5.27 7.24
CA PRO A 275 -23.58 5.97 7.53
C PRO A 275 -22.40 5.01 7.68
N VAL A 276 -21.24 5.43 7.15
CA VAL A 276 -19.97 4.69 7.22
C VAL A 276 -18.82 5.62 7.57
N ILE A 277 -17.98 5.19 8.51
CA ILE A 277 -16.70 5.86 8.80
C ILE A 277 -15.55 5.01 8.23
N ILE A 278 -14.62 5.66 7.54
CA ILE A 278 -13.41 5.06 6.99
C ILE A 278 -12.20 5.82 7.53
N LEU A 279 -11.35 5.12 8.29
CA LEU A 279 -10.12 5.66 8.83
C LEU A 279 -8.91 5.02 8.14
N ASP A 280 -7.98 5.85 7.64
CA ASP A 280 -6.69 5.43 7.06
C ASP A 280 -5.54 5.76 8.01
N THR A 281 -4.43 5.02 7.88
CA THR A 281 -3.22 5.14 8.71
C THR A 281 -3.50 5.07 10.23
N CYS A 282 -4.28 4.06 10.66
CA CYS A 282 -4.76 3.94 12.04
C CYS A 282 -3.75 3.37 13.04
N GLU A 283 -2.54 2.99 12.62
CA GLU A 283 -1.45 2.53 13.50
C GLU A 283 -1.25 3.43 14.73
N PHE A 284 -1.33 4.75 14.54
CA PHE A 284 -1.18 5.72 15.61
C PHE A 284 -2.22 5.58 16.74
N LEU A 285 -3.42 5.07 16.44
CA LEU A 285 -4.45 4.77 17.43
C LEU A 285 -4.36 3.33 17.95
N ALA A 286 -3.90 2.39 17.10
CA ALA A 286 -3.74 0.99 17.47
C ALA A 286 -2.61 0.78 18.49
N ASP A 287 -1.55 1.59 18.41
CA ASP A 287 -0.35 1.45 19.24
C ASP A 287 -0.47 2.16 20.61
N ARG A 288 -1.65 2.70 20.95
CA ARG A 288 -1.90 3.42 22.22
C ARG A 288 -2.97 2.72 23.02
N ASP A 289 -2.66 2.41 24.26
CA ASP A 289 -3.61 1.84 25.20
C ASP A 289 -4.64 2.88 25.67
N HIS A 290 -5.87 2.43 25.87
CA HIS A 290 -6.93 3.18 26.50
C HIS A 290 -6.76 3.14 28.02
N THR A 291 -6.84 4.28 28.68
CA THR A 291 -6.53 4.42 30.11
C THR A 291 -7.47 3.60 31.02
N PHE A 292 -8.74 3.46 30.62
CA PHE A 292 -9.79 2.93 31.51
C PHE A 292 -10.52 1.67 31.01
N LEU A 293 -10.40 1.34 29.72
CA LEU A 293 -11.16 0.25 29.12
C LEU A 293 -10.20 -0.93 29.02
N VAL A 294 -10.58 -2.04 29.64
CA VAL A 294 -9.80 -3.29 29.62
C VAL A 294 -10.66 -4.43 29.12
N HIS A 295 -10.06 -5.32 28.33
CA HIS A 295 -10.65 -6.57 27.93
C HIS A 295 -10.97 -7.41 29.16
N LYS A 296 -12.22 -7.84 29.33
CA LYS A 296 -12.62 -8.54 30.57
C LYS A 296 -11.99 -9.93 30.68
N PHE A 297 -11.70 -10.55 29.54
CA PHE A 297 -11.16 -11.90 29.49
C PHE A 297 -9.68 -11.99 29.88
N ASN A 298 -8.85 -11.06 29.41
CA ASN A 298 -7.39 -11.12 29.59
C ASN A 298 -6.82 -9.95 30.43
N GLY A 299 -7.66 -8.97 30.81
CA GLY A 299 -7.28 -7.80 31.61
C GLY A 299 -6.42 -6.77 30.87
N LYS A 300 -6.08 -6.98 29.60
CA LYS A 300 -5.29 -6.03 28.81
C LYS A 300 -6.13 -4.78 28.51
N PRO A 301 -5.54 -3.58 28.53
CA PRO A 301 -6.21 -2.39 28.00
C PRO A 301 -6.64 -2.61 26.56
N TYR A 302 -7.82 -2.11 26.21
CA TYR A 302 -8.17 -1.89 24.80
C TYR A 302 -7.22 -0.84 24.24
N SER A 303 -6.85 -0.94 22.97
CA SER A 303 -6.24 0.19 22.25
C SER A 303 -7.25 1.33 22.07
N LEU A 304 -6.76 2.56 21.85
CA LEU A 304 -7.61 3.71 21.51
C LEU A 304 -8.40 3.44 20.22
N LEU A 305 -7.83 2.70 19.26
CA LEU A 305 -8.53 2.31 18.04
C LEU A 305 -9.72 1.39 18.34
N GLU A 306 -9.54 0.37 19.18
CA GLU A 306 -10.63 -0.55 19.54
C GLU A 306 -11.72 0.18 20.32
N ALA A 307 -11.33 1.01 21.29
CA ALA A 307 -12.26 1.82 22.04
C ALA A 307 -13.07 2.74 21.12
N PHE A 308 -12.42 3.40 20.15
CA PHE A 308 -13.08 4.21 19.13
C PHE A 308 -14.04 3.41 18.25
N CYS A 309 -13.65 2.22 17.81
CA CYS A 309 -14.54 1.33 17.05
C CYS A 309 -15.76 0.89 17.88
N LEU A 310 -15.60 0.70 19.19
CA LEU A 310 -16.69 0.33 20.11
C LEU A 310 -17.65 1.47 20.40
N ALA A 311 -17.26 2.73 20.22
CA ALA A 311 -18.18 3.87 20.37
C ALA A 311 -19.15 4.01 19.18
N ILE A 312 -18.83 3.44 18.02
CA ILE A 312 -19.68 3.47 16.81
C ILE A 312 -21.02 2.80 17.10
N PRO A 313 -22.18 3.47 17.08
CA PRO A 313 -23.44 2.85 17.45
C PRO A 313 -23.81 1.67 16.54
N SER A 314 -24.44 0.65 17.12
CA SER A 314 -25.08 -0.44 16.38
C SER A 314 -26.26 0.09 15.54
N PRO A 315 -26.49 -0.40 14.30
CA PRO A 315 -25.76 -1.43 13.56
C PRO A 315 -24.73 -0.84 12.57
N TYR A 316 -24.20 0.36 12.82
CA TYR A 316 -23.37 1.08 11.85
C TYR A 316 -21.98 0.49 11.71
N ARG A 317 -21.26 0.99 10.70
CA ARG A 317 -20.08 0.33 10.13
C ARG A 317 -18.87 1.26 10.14
N ILE A 318 -17.72 0.67 10.46
CA ILE A 318 -16.43 1.33 10.38
C ILE A 318 -15.43 0.46 9.62
N LEU A 319 -14.67 1.09 8.71
CA LEU A 319 -13.52 0.52 8.06
C LEU A 319 -12.26 1.19 8.61
N VAL A 320 -11.37 0.41 9.22
CA VAL A 320 -10.08 0.88 9.73
C VAL A 320 -8.94 0.26 8.92
N VAL A 321 -8.04 1.11 8.47
CA VAL A 321 -6.96 0.75 7.54
C VAL A 321 -5.65 1.26 8.10
N GLY A 322 -4.62 0.42 8.07
CA GLY A 322 -3.30 0.80 8.54
C GLY A 322 -2.26 -0.29 8.34
N THR A 323 -1.08 -0.08 8.90
CA THR A 323 0.04 -1.05 8.83
C THR A 323 -0.05 -2.10 9.93
N THR A 324 -0.42 -1.67 11.14
CA THR A 324 -0.40 -2.48 12.38
C THR A 324 -1.78 -2.65 13.00
N VAL A 325 -2.84 -2.40 12.24
CA VAL A 325 -4.20 -2.39 12.76
C VAL A 325 -4.62 -3.79 13.20
N ARG A 326 -4.79 -3.95 14.50
CA ARG A 326 -5.29 -5.17 15.13
C ARG A 326 -6.48 -4.81 16.01
N ILE A 327 -7.49 -5.65 15.94
CA ILE A 327 -8.66 -5.62 16.80
C ILE A 327 -8.69 -6.99 17.46
N ASP A 328 -8.54 -7.04 18.78
CA ASP A 328 -8.53 -8.26 19.56
C ASP A 328 -9.93 -8.88 19.57
N THR A 329 -10.04 -10.03 18.90
CA THR A 329 -11.27 -10.82 18.83
C THR A 329 -11.36 -11.88 19.92
N THR A 330 -10.44 -11.89 20.88
CA THR A 330 -10.47 -12.86 21.99
C THR A 330 -11.47 -12.49 23.09
N ASP A 331 -11.97 -11.25 23.14
CA ASP A 331 -12.95 -10.81 24.13
C ASP A 331 -14.39 -11.17 23.70
N PRO A 332 -15.07 -12.12 24.38
CA PRO A 332 -16.43 -12.53 24.02
C PRO A 332 -17.46 -11.41 24.17
N ILE A 333 -17.22 -10.42 25.05
CA ILE A 333 -18.14 -9.30 25.27
C ILE A 333 -18.12 -8.35 24.07
N MET A 334 -16.93 -8.11 23.53
CA MET A 334 -16.78 -7.33 22.30
C MET A 334 -17.50 -8.03 21.14
N LEU A 335 -17.30 -9.34 20.99
CA LEU A 335 -17.94 -10.15 19.94
C LEU A 335 -19.45 -10.31 20.11
N ALA A 336 -19.98 -10.18 21.34
CA ALA A 336 -21.42 -10.20 21.58
C ALA A 336 -22.13 -9.01 20.92
N ILE A 337 -21.45 -7.87 20.76
CA ILE A 337 -22.04 -6.61 20.26
C ILE A 337 -21.44 -6.13 18.92
N THR A 338 -20.39 -6.79 18.42
CA THR A 338 -19.70 -6.42 17.18
C THR A 338 -19.49 -7.61 16.26
N ASN A 339 -19.51 -7.35 14.95
CA ASN A 339 -18.99 -8.25 13.92
C ASN A 339 -17.64 -7.70 13.47
N VAL A 340 -16.57 -8.49 13.61
CA VAL A 340 -15.23 -8.09 13.19
C VAL A 340 -14.83 -8.88 11.94
N PHE A 341 -14.48 -8.17 10.87
CA PHE A 341 -13.99 -8.76 9.62
C PHE A 341 -12.55 -8.33 9.35
N HIS A 342 -11.67 -9.32 9.20
CA HIS A 342 -10.29 -9.11 8.77
C HIS A 342 -10.17 -9.41 7.27
N ILE A 343 -9.96 -8.38 6.46
CA ILE A 343 -9.78 -8.56 5.00
C ILE A 343 -8.43 -9.19 4.67
N GLY A 344 -7.47 -9.09 5.61
CA GLY A 344 -6.10 -9.54 5.43
C GLY A 344 -5.22 -8.49 4.74
N PRO A 345 -3.92 -8.80 4.55
CA PRO A 345 -2.98 -7.90 3.91
C PRO A 345 -3.27 -7.78 2.40
N LEU A 346 -2.93 -6.62 1.84
CA LEU A 346 -2.84 -6.46 0.39
C LEU A 346 -1.48 -7.03 -0.07
N PRO A 347 -1.47 -8.15 -0.81
CA PRO A 347 -0.22 -8.73 -1.28
C PRO A 347 0.46 -7.79 -2.30
N PRO A 348 1.78 -7.90 -2.51
CA PRO A 348 2.41 -7.29 -3.69
C PRO A 348 1.70 -7.71 -4.98
N LEU A 349 1.84 -6.89 -6.02
CA LEU A 349 1.33 -7.27 -7.34
C LEU A 349 2.13 -8.46 -7.85
N SER A 350 1.51 -9.33 -8.64
CA SER A 350 2.24 -10.27 -9.48
C SER A 350 3.02 -9.51 -10.56
N GLU A 351 3.87 -10.21 -11.30
CA GLU A 351 4.55 -9.65 -12.48
C GLU A 351 3.53 -9.10 -13.49
N GLN A 352 2.51 -9.89 -13.84
CA GLN A 352 1.44 -9.46 -14.73
C GLN A 352 0.66 -8.27 -14.15
N GLY A 353 0.38 -8.29 -12.86
CA GLY A 353 -0.28 -7.19 -12.15
C GLY A 353 0.54 -5.89 -12.21
N ALA A 354 1.86 -5.98 -12.07
CA ALA A 354 2.76 -4.84 -12.21
C ALA A 354 2.77 -4.30 -13.66
N MET A 355 2.85 -5.18 -14.66
CA MET A 355 2.77 -4.80 -16.07
C MET A 355 1.45 -4.08 -16.41
N ASN A 356 0.33 -4.61 -15.92
CA ASN A 356 -0.97 -3.97 -16.08
C ASN A 356 -1.04 -2.64 -15.33
N ALA A 357 -0.35 -2.51 -14.18
CA ALA A 357 -0.30 -1.26 -13.43
C ALA A 357 0.41 -0.17 -14.22
N PHE A 358 1.58 -0.47 -14.80
CA PHE A 358 2.28 0.45 -15.70
C PHE A 358 1.38 0.89 -16.85
N ARG A 359 0.77 -0.06 -17.57
CA ARG A 359 -0.02 0.22 -18.77
C ARG A 359 -1.33 0.95 -18.47
N GLU A 360 -2.13 0.43 -17.55
CA GLU A 360 -3.53 0.86 -17.37
C GLU A 360 -3.70 1.88 -16.26
N SER A 361 -2.88 1.78 -15.20
CA SER A 361 -3.05 2.59 -13.99
C SER A 361 -2.21 3.85 -14.03
N TRP A 362 -0.98 3.75 -14.53
CA TRP A 362 -0.04 4.87 -14.64
C TRP A 362 0.15 5.34 -16.08
N GLN A 363 -0.49 4.68 -17.05
CA GLN A 363 -0.45 5.04 -18.47
C GLN A 363 0.98 5.26 -18.99
N THR A 364 1.86 4.37 -18.55
CA THR A 364 3.29 4.38 -18.80
C THR A 364 3.62 3.31 -19.83
N GLU A 365 4.14 3.72 -20.99
CA GLU A 365 4.61 2.81 -22.02
C GLU A 365 6.05 2.38 -21.72
N ILE A 366 6.20 1.12 -21.31
CA ILE A 366 7.49 0.44 -21.15
C ILE A 366 7.44 -0.94 -21.80
N SER A 367 8.58 -1.42 -22.30
CA SER A 367 8.67 -2.80 -22.76
C SER A 367 8.49 -3.81 -21.63
N SER A 368 8.11 -5.03 -22.02
CA SER A 368 7.91 -6.16 -21.12
C SER A 368 9.15 -6.45 -20.26
N ASP A 369 10.33 -6.41 -20.86
CA ASP A 369 11.58 -6.74 -20.16
C ASP A 369 11.94 -5.70 -19.09
N VAL A 370 11.78 -4.42 -19.42
CA VAL A 370 11.95 -3.33 -18.46
C VAL A 370 10.93 -3.45 -17.33
N ALA A 371 9.65 -3.68 -17.65
CA ALA A 371 8.61 -3.86 -16.64
C ALA A 371 8.92 -5.01 -15.67
N ARG A 372 9.38 -6.15 -16.22
CA ARG A 372 9.79 -7.33 -15.44
C ARG A 372 10.98 -7.04 -14.54
N LEU A 373 12.00 -6.33 -15.05
CA LEU A 373 13.14 -5.91 -14.25
C LEU A 373 12.71 -5.03 -13.07
N LEU A 374 11.91 -4.00 -13.35
CA LEU A 374 11.38 -3.09 -12.33
C LEU A 374 10.50 -3.83 -11.31
N PHE A 375 9.74 -4.83 -11.75
CA PHE A 375 8.98 -5.72 -10.89
C PHE A 375 9.90 -6.46 -9.89
N HIS A 376 10.99 -7.06 -10.36
CA HIS A 376 11.94 -7.77 -9.49
C HIS A 376 12.64 -6.83 -8.50
N TRP A 377 12.97 -5.60 -8.92
CA TRP A 377 13.57 -4.59 -8.03
C TRP A 377 12.61 -4.07 -6.97
N ALA A 378 11.36 -3.83 -7.36
CA ALA A 378 10.34 -3.31 -6.47
C ALA A 378 9.63 -4.39 -5.65
N GLY A 379 9.90 -5.68 -5.92
CA GLY A 379 9.23 -6.81 -5.29
C GLY A 379 7.70 -6.77 -5.45
N GLY A 380 7.20 -6.22 -6.56
CA GLY A 380 5.76 -6.03 -6.79
C GLY A 380 5.08 -4.97 -5.92
N VAL A 381 5.83 -4.19 -5.11
CA VAL A 381 5.24 -3.20 -4.19
C VAL A 381 4.70 -2.00 -4.98
N PRO A 382 3.38 -1.71 -4.97
CA PRO A 382 2.76 -0.68 -5.82
C PRO A 382 3.38 0.70 -5.67
N ARG A 383 3.73 1.11 -4.44
CA ARG A 383 4.35 2.43 -4.20
C ARG A 383 5.70 2.57 -4.88
N LEU A 384 6.54 1.55 -4.83
CA LEU A 384 7.89 1.59 -5.42
C LEU A 384 7.78 1.56 -6.95
N LEU A 385 6.98 0.64 -7.47
CA LEU A 385 6.66 0.58 -8.90
C LEU A 385 6.13 1.91 -9.43
N ARG A 386 5.22 2.54 -8.68
CA ARG A 386 4.67 3.84 -9.03
C ARG A 386 5.69 4.97 -8.94
N HIS A 387 6.58 4.95 -7.95
CA HIS A 387 7.63 5.95 -7.83
C HIS A 387 8.58 5.88 -9.02
N ILE A 388 8.92 4.65 -9.47
CA ILE A 388 9.63 4.42 -10.71
C ILE A 388 8.82 4.93 -11.91
N ALA A 389 7.50 4.67 -11.93
CA ALA A 389 6.61 5.07 -13.02
C ALA A 389 6.37 6.58 -13.16
N HIS A 390 6.58 7.36 -12.10
CA HIS A 390 6.39 8.82 -12.12
C HIS A 390 7.68 9.60 -11.93
N ALA A 391 8.80 8.94 -11.73
CA ALA A 391 10.08 9.57 -11.98
C ALA A 391 10.02 10.12 -13.42
N ASN A 392 10.24 11.43 -13.62
CA ASN A 392 10.19 12.18 -14.90
C ASN A 392 11.22 11.68 -15.96
N HIS A 393 11.62 10.42 -15.85
CA HIS A 393 12.77 9.78 -16.45
C HIS A 393 12.34 8.55 -17.26
N LEU A 394 11.04 8.25 -17.30
CA LEU A 394 10.50 7.32 -18.30
C LEU A 394 10.57 7.88 -19.71
N GLU A 395 10.54 9.21 -19.88
CA GLU A 395 10.93 9.80 -21.15
C GLU A 395 12.38 9.46 -21.52
N PHE A 396 13.27 9.36 -20.52
CA PHE A 396 14.65 8.97 -20.74
C PHE A 396 14.76 7.49 -21.11
N LEU A 397 14.06 6.61 -20.37
CA LEU A 397 13.95 5.19 -20.74
C LEU A 397 13.36 5.01 -22.14
N HIS A 398 12.31 5.75 -22.49
CA HIS A 398 11.64 5.67 -23.79
C HIS A 398 12.53 6.18 -24.92
N ARG A 399 13.22 7.32 -24.74
CA ARG A 399 14.24 7.80 -25.69
C ARG A 399 15.35 6.79 -25.86
N ALA A 400 15.82 6.21 -24.76
CA ALA A 400 16.89 5.23 -24.78
C ALA A 400 16.44 3.91 -25.45
N GLU A 401 15.17 3.53 -25.33
CA GLU A 401 14.58 2.39 -26.05
C GLU A 401 14.39 2.68 -27.54
N GLN A 402 13.98 3.89 -27.91
CA GLN A 402 13.86 4.34 -29.30
C GLN A 402 15.24 4.43 -29.99
N ASP A 403 16.24 4.95 -29.29
CA ASP A 403 17.62 5.01 -29.76
C ASP A 403 18.20 3.59 -29.89
N ALA A 404 17.89 2.68 -28.97
CA ALA A 404 18.29 1.28 -29.07
C ALA A 404 17.72 0.58 -30.30
N ARG A 405 16.44 0.84 -30.62
CA ARG A 405 15.78 0.29 -31.81
C ARG A 405 16.33 0.87 -33.12
N SER A 406 16.73 2.14 -33.12
CA SER A 406 17.20 2.82 -34.33
C SER A 406 18.69 2.60 -34.64
N THR A 407 19.53 2.48 -33.62
CA THR A 407 20.98 2.33 -33.79
C THR A 407 21.45 0.89 -33.78
N GLY A 408 20.59 -0.07 -33.42
CA GLY A 408 20.99 -1.46 -33.18
C GLY A 408 21.94 -1.64 -31.99
N HIS A 409 22.26 -0.55 -31.29
CA HIS A 409 23.09 -0.49 -30.10
C HIS A 409 22.23 -0.08 -28.93
N ILE A 410 22.20 -0.89 -27.87
CA ILE A 410 21.30 -0.75 -26.73
C ILE A 410 21.63 0.53 -25.94
N THR A 411 21.12 1.71 -26.30
CA THR A 411 21.36 2.95 -25.52
C THR A 411 20.49 3.07 -24.27
N SER A 412 19.67 2.05 -23.92
CA SER A 412 18.92 1.93 -22.65
C SER A 412 19.82 1.99 -21.39
N ARG A 413 21.13 1.81 -21.56
CA ARG A 413 22.23 1.70 -20.58
C ARG A 413 22.30 2.78 -19.51
N PHE A 414 22.29 4.06 -19.88
CA PHE A 414 22.42 5.17 -18.92
C PHE A 414 21.21 5.30 -18.00
N SER A 415 20.06 4.77 -18.41
CA SER A 415 18.79 4.97 -17.71
C SER A 415 18.73 4.15 -16.44
N PHE A 416 19.28 2.92 -16.47
CA PHE A 416 19.20 1.99 -15.34
C PHE A 416 20.21 2.30 -14.23
N VAL A 417 21.45 2.66 -14.58
CA VAL A 417 22.48 3.09 -13.61
C VAL A 417 21.98 4.30 -12.82
N TRP A 418 21.46 5.28 -13.56
CA TRP A 418 20.97 6.52 -12.97
C TRP A 418 19.70 6.30 -12.15
N LEU A 419 18.79 5.43 -12.62
CA LEU A 419 17.56 5.08 -11.91
C LEU A 419 17.87 4.35 -10.60
N SER A 420 18.80 3.38 -10.60
CA SER A 420 19.20 2.68 -9.37
C SER A 420 19.87 3.62 -8.38
N GLN A 421 20.86 4.42 -8.81
CA GLN A 421 21.54 5.40 -7.95
C GLN A 421 20.59 6.47 -7.39
N ARG A 422 19.62 6.94 -8.18
CA ARG A 422 18.69 7.98 -7.73
C ARG A 422 17.58 7.44 -6.86
N LEU A 423 17.08 6.22 -7.13
CA LEU A 423 16.14 5.56 -6.23
C LEU A 423 16.80 5.25 -4.90
N ALA A 424 18.04 4.74 -4.94
CA ALA A 424 18.89 4.58 -3.78
C ALA A 424 19.07 5.89 -3.02
N SER A 425 19.42 6.99 -3.70
CA SER A 425 19.60 8.30 -3.08
C SER A 425 18.30 8.87 -2.49
N SER A 426 17.18 8.71 -3.19
CA SER A 426 15.84 9.11 -2.73
C SER A 426 15.41 8.30 -1.51
N LEU A 427 15.77 7.02 -1.44
CA LEU A 427 15.50 6.14 -0.30
C LEU A 427 16.49 6.39 0.85
N HIS A 428 17.74 6.70 0.56
CA HIS A 428 18.76 7.09 1.53
C HIS A 428 18.36 8.37 2.26
N LEU A 429 17.86 9.38 1.52
CA LEU A 429 17.25 10.58 2.11
C LEU A 429 16.03 10.29 2.98
N GLN A 430 15.36 9.16 2.76
CA GLN A 430 14.21 8.75 3.58
C GLN A 430 14.61 7.93 4.81
N HIS A 431 15.85 7.43 4.88
CA HIS A 431 16.32 6.50 5.92
C HIS A 431 17.76 6.79 6.40
N PRO A 432 18.13 8.04 6.74
CA PRO A 432 19.51 8.37 7.13
C PRO A 432 19.98 7.61 8.38
N HIS A 433 19.05 7.19 9.24
CA HIS A 433 19.38 6.61 10.53
C HIS A 433 19.50 5.08 10.53
N LEU A 434 19.19 4.35 9.43
CA LEU A 434 19.13 2.88 9.48
C LEU A 434 20.45 2.25 9.90
N ALA A 435 21.55 2.90 9.54
CA ALA A 435 22.89 2.52 9.95
C ALA A 435 23.18 2.79 11.45
N ASP A 436 22.45 3.72 12.07
CA ASP A 436 22.63 4.11 13.48
C ASP A 436 21.86 3.18 14.45
N ASP A 437 20.77 2.55 14.00
CA ASP A 437 20.01 1.57 14.80
C ASP A 437 20.49 0.15 14.52
N ASP A 438 21.52 -0.27 15.25
CA ASP A 438 22.17 -1.57 15.14
C ASP A 438 21.20 -2.76 15.18
N ALA A 439 20.15 -2.68 16.00
CA ALA A 439 19.19 -3.77 16.18
C ALA A 439 18.25 -3.87 14.98
N MET A 440 17.74 -2.73 14.52
CA MET A 440 16.84 -2.69 13.38
C MET A 440 17.57 -2.99 12.07
N PHE A 441 18.83 -2.56 11.94
CA PHE A 441 19.70 -2.97 10.84
C PHE A 441 19.80 -4.49 10.75
N ALA A 442 20.13 -5.16 11.87
CA ALA A 442 20.30 -6.62 11.90
C ALA A 442 19.03 -7.35 11.42
N ILE A 443 17.87 -6.94 11.91
CA ILE A 443 16.58 -7.50 11.52
C ILE A 443 16.29 -7.25 10.04
N ALA A 444 16.43 -6.00 9.59
CA ALA A 444 16.14 -5.57 8.23
C ALA A 444 17.05 -6.28 7.21
N TYR A 445 18.33 -6.42 7.55
CA TYR A 445 19.31 -7.13 6.73
C TYR A 445 19.00 -8.63 6.63
N SER A 446 18.66 -9.30 7.73
CA SER A 446 18.23 -10.69 7.69
C SER A 446 16.97 -10.89 6.84
N CYS A 447 16.00 -9.97 6.93
CA CYS A 447 14.83 -9.97 6.06
C CYS A 447 15.20 -9.77 4.59
N LEU A 448 16.18 -8.91 4.27
CA LEU A 448 16.71 -8.75 2.92
C LEU A 448 17.31 -10.06 2.41
N LEU A 449 18.14 -10.74 3.21
CA LEU A 449 18.74 -12.03 2.81
C LEU A 449 17.65 -13.07 2.55
N ALA A 450 16.66 -13.18 3.44
CA ALA A 450 15.55 -14.11 3.28
C ALA A 450 14.74 -13.82 2.00
N SER A 451 14.45 -12.54 1.74
CA SER A 451 13.74 -12.10 0.53
C SER A 451 14.53 -12.37 -0.75
N SER A 452 15.79 -11.92 -0.78
CA SER A 452 16.69 -12.03 -1.93
C SER A 452 16.91 -13.48 -2.30
N THR A 453 16.93 -14.36 -1.30
CA THR A 453 17.12 -15.79 -1.50
C THR A 453 15.81 -16.58 -1.61
N LYS A 454 14.64 -15.91 -1.60
CA LYS A 454 13.30 -16.53 -1.67
C LYS A 454 13.06 -17.58 -0.58
N ALA A 455 13.62 -17.37 0.61
CA ALA A 455 13.48 -18.24 1.76
C ALA A 455 12.02 -18.41 2.16
N LYS A 456 11.65 -19.67 2.41
CA LYS A 456 10.36 -19.98 3.00
C LYS A 456 10.43 -19.66 4.49
N VAL A 457 9.52 -18.82 4.94
CA VAL A 457 9.40 -18.39 6.33
C VAL A 457 7.92 -18.36 6.67
N LYS A 458 7.57 -18.57 7.92
CA LYS A 458 6.23 -18.33 8.43
C LYS A 458 6.18 -16.96 9.08
N CYS A 459 4.99 -16.37 9.10
CA CYS A 459 4.72 -15.13 9.82
C CYS A 459 5.14 -15.21 11.32
N SER A 460 5.02 -16.38 11.94
CA SER A 460 5.41 -16.64 13.33
C SER A 460 6.88 -16.95 13.55
N ASP A 461 7.66 -17.18 12.48
CA ASP A 461 9.05 -17.58 12.61
C ASP A 461 9.88 -16.40 13.09
N ARG A 462 10.81 -16.67 14.02
CA ARG A 462 11.77 -15.68 14.51
C ARG A 462 12.78 -15.35 13.43
N ILE A 463 13.16 -14.09 13.34
CA ILE A 463 14.17 -13.64 12.39
C ILE A 463 15.55 -14.00 12.95
N ALA A 464 16.28 -14.83 12.22
CA ALA A 464 17.65 -15.19 12.54
C ALA A 464 18.55 -13.97 12.29
N VAL A 465 19.27 -13.52 13.31
CA VAL A 465 20.21 -12.39 13.22
C VAL A 465 21.62 -12.84 13.56
N ASN A 466 22.63 -12.25 12.93
CA ASN A 466 24.04 -12.56 13.21
C ASN A 466 24.32 -12.51 14.73
N PRO A 467 24.85 -13.59 15.33
CA PRO A 467 25.20 -13.62 16.74
C PRO A 467 26.10 -12.47 17.18
N ALA A 468 27.06 -12.06 16.35
CA ALA A 468 27.96 -10.95 16.65
C ALA A 468 27.26 -9.57 16.74
N TRP A 469 26.08 -9.43 16.11
CA TRP A 469 25.25 -8.23 16.22
C TRP A 469 24.31 -8.27 17.42
N ARG A 470 24.14 -9.44 18.05
CA ARG A 470 23.45 -9.52 19.33
C ARG A 470 24.34 -8.77 20.31
N ASP A 471 25.46 -9.29 20.76
CA ASP A 471 26.20 -8.81 21.93
C ASP A 471 26.49 -7.28 22.07
N ARG A 472 26.44 -6.51 20.98
CA ARG A 472 26.58 -5.04 20.97
C ARG A 472 25.46 -4.27 21.67
N ASN A 473 24.24 -4.81 21.79
CA ASN A 473 23.12 -4.07 22.38
C ASN A 473 22.24 -4.90 23.34
N PRO A 474 22.71 -5.13 24.59
CA PRO A 474 22.04 -5.97 25.60
C PRO A 474 20.56 -5.67 25.82
N HIS A 475 20.19 -4.40 25.72
CA HIS A 475 18.81 -3.94 25.95
C HIS A 475 17.85 -4.35 24.82
N HIS A 476 18.35 -4.65 23.62
CA HIS A 476 17.55 -5.07 22.47
C HIS A 476 17.51 -6.59 22.27
N HIS A 477 18.29 -7.39 23.01
CA HIS A 477 18.27 -8.88 22.91
C HIS A 477 16.97 -9.53 23.34
N ALA A 478 16.16 -8.81 24.14
CA ALA A 478 14.89 -9.33 24.61
C ALA A 478 13.86 -9.49 23.48
N ARG A 479 14.00 -8.79 22.34
CA ARG A 479 12.97 -8.78 21.30
C ARG A 479 13.45 -9.45 20.01
N ARG A 480 13.50 -10.78 20.02
CA ARG A 480 13.56 -11.57 18.78
C ARG A 480 12.27 -11.36 18.00
N LEU A 481 12.27 -10.43 17.06
CA LEU A 481 11.11 -10.19 16.20
C LEU A 481 10.85 -11.40 15.31
N THR A 482 9.57 -11.66 15.08
CA THR A 482 9.08 -12.56 14.05
C THR A 482 8.94 -11.85 12.70
N TYR A 483 8.85 -12.58 11.59
CA TYR A 483 8.59 -11.96 10.28
C TYR A 483 7.25 -11.20 10.24
N GLY A 484 6.24 -11.70 10.97
CA GLY A 484 4.96 -11.02 11.14
C GLY A 484 5.07 -9.72 11.91
N GLU A 485 5.90 -9.70 12.95
CA GLU A 485 6.22 -8.46 13.65
C GLU A 485 7.04 -7.52 12.77
N ALA A 486 8.05 -7.99 12.03
CA ALA A 486 8.83 -7.13 11.13
C ALA A 486 8.01 -6.51 9.98
N MET A 487 6.99 -7.23 9.48
CA MET A 487 6.00 -6.66 8.54
C MET A 487 5.21 -5.51 9.17
N VAL A 488 4.93 -5.62 10.46
CA VAL A 488 4.12 -4.68 11.24
C VAL A 488 4.99 -3.53 11.75
N CYS A 489 6.26 -3.78 12.07
CA CYS A 489 7.26 -2.80 12.49
C CYS A 489 7.66 -1.89 11.30
N SER A 490 6.72 -1.11 10.79
CA SER A 490 7.00 0.28 10.43
C SER A 490 7.21 0.97 11.77
N ILE A 491 8.45 1.28 12.15
CA ILE A 491 8.73 1.94 13.42
C ILE A 491 8.04 3.32 13.39
N GLY A 492 6.81 3.37 13.87
CA GLY A 492 6.23 4.58 14.40
C GLY A 492 7.10 5.06 15.56
N PRO A 493 7.19 6.38 15.79
CA PRO A 493 8.16 6.94 16.72
C PRO A 493 7.78 6.55 18.14
N GLN A 494 8.38 5.47 18.65
CA GLN A 494 8.20 5.02 20.04
C GLN A 494 8.82 5.99 21.07
N HIS A 495 9.38 7.13 20.63
CA HIS A 495 9.95 8.19 21.47
C HIS A 495 9.34 9.59 21.24
N MET A 496 8.04 9.71 20.94
CA MET A 496 7.36 11.02 20.84
C MET A 496 6.87 11.62 22.18
N LEU A 497 7.22 11.04 23.34
CA LEU A 497 6.77 11.54 24.66
C LEU A 497 7.88 12.03 25.60
N ALA A 498 9.12 12.19 25.12
CA ALA A 498 10.14 12.92 25.88
C ALA A 498 10.90 13.87 24.93
N ASP A 499 10.56 15.15 25.00
CA ASP A 499 11.17 16.30 24.33
C ASP A 499 11.01 16.48 22.80
N ASN A 500 10.38 17.62 22.48
CA ASN A 500 9.85 18.09 21.20
C ASN A 500 10.89 18.44 20.10
N LYS A 501 12.04 17.76 19.99
CA LYS A 501 13.08 18.15 19.00
C LYS A 501 13.50 17.14 17.95
N HIS A 502 13.06 15.89 17.95
CA HIS A 502 13.38 14.93 16.87
C HIS A 502 12.11 14.32 16.27
N ARG A 503 11.61 14.93 15.19
CA ARG A 503 10.26 14.69 14.64
C ARG A 503 10.18 13.77 13.42
N ASP A 504 11.27 13.23 12.88
CA ASP A 504 11.23 12.65 11.52
C ASP A 504 11.49 11.15 11.41
N ASN A 505 11.65 10.43 12.52
CA ASN A 505 12.05 9.01 12.47
C ASN A 505 10.84 8.07 12.54
N VAL A 506 9.92 8.22 11.58
CA VAL A 506 8.89 7.21 11.29
C VAL A 506 9.47 6.24 10.28
N TRP A 507 10.02 5.14 10.77
CA TRP A 507 10.51 4.10 9.90
C TRP A 507 9.37 3.34 9.29
N ARG A 508 9.61 2.85 8.09
CA ARG A 508 8.60 2.20 7.25
C ARG A 508 8.88 0.71 7.22
N SER A 509 7.82 -0.07 7.08
CA SER A 509 7.83 -1.53 6.95
C SER A 509 9.00 -2.00 6.08
N PHE A 510 9.80 -2.93 6.60
CA PHE A 510 10.97 -3.49 5.89
C PHE A 510 10.57 -4.37 4.70
N GLY A 511 9.35 -4.93 4.74
CA GLY A 511 8.86 -5.78 3.68
C GLY A 511 7.39 -6.12 3.81
N SER A 512 6.97 -7.13 3.05
CA SER A 512 5.62 -7.70 3.08
C SER A 512 5.68 -9.21 3.13
N TYR A 513 4.85 -9.83 3.96
CA TYR A 513 4.70 -11.28 3.97
C TYR A 513 3.66 -11.73 2.93
N ASP A 514 4.02 -12.67 2.07
CA ASP A 514 3.12 -13.35 1.16
C ASP A 514 2.74 -14.74 1.72
N PRO A 515 1.49 -14.92 2.20
CA PRO A 515 1.05 -16.20 2.76
C PRO A 515 0.89 -17.29 1.72
N CYS A 516 0.74 -16.97 0.42
CA CYS A 516 0.56 -17.96 -0.63
C CYS A 516 1.88 -18.68 -0.93
N THR A 517 2.99 -17.94 -0.92
CA THR A 517 4.33 -18.49 -1.17
C THR A 517 5.12 -18.78 0.10
N ASN A 518 4.61 -18.36 1.27
CA ASN A 518 5.31 -18.35 2.55
C ASN A 518 6.66 -17.63 2.45
N ARG A 519 6.67 -16.44 1.84
CA ARG A 519 7.88 -15.65 1.63
C ARG A 519 7.74 -14.28 2.25
N PHE A 520 8.84 -13.79 2.81
CA PHE A 520 8.96 -12.38 3.19
C PHE A 520 9.63 -11.62 2.05
N ILE A 521 8.98 -10.56 1.56
CA ILE A 521 9.41 -9.79 0.40
C ILE A 521 9.92 -8.45 0.88
N VAL A 522 11.23 -8.28 0.78
CA VAL A 522 11.96 -7.02 0.87
C VAL A 522 12.38 -6.63 -0.55
N PRO A 523 11.87 -5.53 -1.11
CA PRO A 523 12.29 -5.03 -2.41
C PRO A 523 13.80 -4.77 -2.42
N PRO A 524 14.59 -5.40 -3.30
CA PRO A 524 16.04 -5.20 -3.33
C PRO A 524 16.44 -3.73 -3.41
N ILE A 525 15.65 -2.92 -4.10
CA ILE A 525 15.91 -1.49 -4.29
C ILE A 525 15.89 -0.66 -3.00
N THR A 526 15.36 -1.19 -1.90
CA THR A 526 15.38 -0.50 -0.60
C THR A 526 16.70 -0.65 0.14
N PHE A 527 17.62 -1.46 -0.37
CA PHE A 527 18.96 -1.64 0.19
C PHE A 527 20.00 -1.37 -0.89
N VAL A 528 20.94 -0.49 -0.58
CA VAL A 528 22.13 -0.27 -1.40
C VAL A 528 23.37 -0.49 -0.57
N ASP A 529 24.48 -0.76 -1.25
CA ASP A 529 25.75 -1.07 -0.59
C ASP A 529 26.14 0.02 0.41
N GLU A 530 25.88 1.30 0.07
CA GLU A 530 26.14 2.47 0.91
C GLU A 530 25.36 2.45 2.24
N LEU A 531 24.16 1.86 2.26
CA LEU A 531 23.36 1.70 3.49
C LEU A 531 23.82 0.53 4.35
N VAL A 532 24.67 -0.34 3.79
CA VAL A 532 25.05 -1.64 4.34
C VAL A 532 26.56 -1.70 4.62
N THR A 533 27.28 -0.57 4.51
CA THR A 533 28.75 -0.45 4.68
C THR A 533 29.28 -0.70 6.09
N ARG A 534 28.54 -1.39 6.96
CA ARG A 534 29.12 -1.87 8.22
C ARG A 534 30.26 -2.85 7.88
N PRO A 535 31.45 -2.71 8.47
CA PRO A 535 32.60 -3.57 8.15
C PRO A 535 32.37 -5.07 8.36
N ASP A 536 31.37 -5.42 9.16
CA ASP A 536 30.98 -6.78 9.51
C ASP A 536 29.74 -7.29 8.76
N THR A 537 29.26 -6.56 7.75
CA THR A 537 28.24 -7.05 6.84
C THR A 537 28.85 -8.13 5.92
N PRO A 538 28.34 -9.38 5.94
CA PRO A 538 28.95 -10.47 5.18
C PRO A 538 28.67 -10.41 3.67
N ILE A 539 27.56 -9.79 3.25
CA ILE A 539 27.12 -9.73 1.86
C ILE A 539 26.56 -8.33 1.55
N LEU A 540 27.10 -7.67 0.54
CA LEU A 540 26.55 -6.42 0.04
C LEU A 540 25.29 -6.69 -0.82
N PRO A 541 24.25 -5.82 -0.77
CA PRO A 541 23.07 -5.96 -1.62
C PRO A 541 23.40 -6.19 -3.10
N SER A 542 24.40 -5.50 -3.63
CA SER A 542 24.80 -5.63 -5.03
C SER A 542 25.46 -6.98 -5.37
N GLN A 543 25.99 -7.70 -4.38
CA GLN A 543 26.51 -9.06 -4.58
C GLN A 543 25.37 -10.08 -4.79
N LEU A 544 24.19 -9.84 -4.20
CA LEU A 544 22.98 -10.64 -4.43
C LEU A 544 22.16 -10.15 -5.62
N HIS A 545 22.25 -8.85 -5.92
CA HIS A 545 21.52 -8.19 -7.01
C HIS A 545 22.51 -7.31 -7.79
N PRO A 546 23.31 -7.88 -8.71
CA PRO A 546 24.34 -7.16 -9.47
C PRO A 546 23.86 -5.88 -10.14
N LEU A 547 22.57 -5.84 -10.52
CA LEU A 547 21.95 -4.67 -11.13
C LEU A 547 21.74 -3.47 -10.17
N LEU A 548 22.01 -3.64 -8.88
CA LEU A 548 22.13 -2.54 -7.92
C LEU A 548 23.52 -1.88 -7.97
N ASN A 549 24.53 -2.58 -8.50
CA ASN A 549 25.87 -2.02 -8.69
C ASN A 549 25.90 -1.11 -9.92
N ALA A 550 26.19 0.17 -9.73
CA ALA A 550 26.26 1.13 -10.82
C ALA A 550 27.30 0.76 -11.89
N GLU A 551 28.51 0.35 -11.48
CA GLU A 551 29.57 -0.05 -12.41
C GLU A 551 29.19 -1.29 -13.23
N PHE A 552 28.44 -2.21 -12.61
CA PHE A 552 27.95 -3.40 -13.30
C PHE A 552 26.94 -3.02 -14.38
N VAL A 553 25.98 -2.16 -14.06
CA VAL A 553 24.97 -1.69 -15.02
C VAL A 553 25.60 -0.87 -16.15
N GLU A 554 26.66 -0.10 -15.87
CA GLU A 554 27.44 0.61 -16.90
C GLU A 554 28.11 -0.35 -17.92
N LYS A 555 28.48 -1.56 -17.47
CA LYS A 555 29.18 -2.57 -18.29
C LYS A 555 28.26 -3.64 -18.87
N PHE A 556 27.00 -3.73 -18.43
CA PHE A 556 26.11 -4.88 -18.65
C PHE A 556 25.98 -5.34 -20.10
N ASP A 557 26.00 -4.42 -21.07
CA ASP A 557 25.84 -4.78 -22.48
C ASP A 557 27.16 -4.98 -23.23
N ASN A 558 28.31 -4.67 -22.60
CA ASN A 558 29.64 -4.97 -23.13
C ASN A 558 30.19 -6.29 -22.57
N ILE A 559 29.45 -6.88 -21.62
CA ILE A 559 29.69 -8.18 -21.01
C ILE A 559 29.39 -9.23 -22.09
N GLN A 560 30.40 -10.03 -22.41
CA GLN A 560 30.18 -11.16 -23.32
C GLN A 560 29.23 -12.15 -22.65
N LEU A 561 28.60 -13.05 -23.41
CA LEU A 561 27.74 -14.10 -22.83
C LEU A 561 28.43 -14.82 -21.66
N ILE A 562 29.74 -15.07 -21.79
CA ILE A 562 30.59 -15.65 -20.75
C ILE A 562 30.54 -14.81 -19.48
N ASP A 563 30.69 -13.49 -19.58
CA ASP A 563 30.67 -12.58 -18.43
C ASP A 563 29.29 -12.56 -17.74
N HIS A 564 28.18 -12.74 -18.48
CA HIS A 564 26.83 -12.87 -17.89
C HIS A 564 26.71 -14.13 -17.02
N GLU A 565 27.23 -15.25 -17.50
CA GLU A 565 27.29 -16.50 -16.75
C GLU A 565 28.12 -16.32 -15.47
N GLN A 566 29.27 -15.64 -15.57
CA GLN A 566 30.10 -15.37 -14.39
C GLN A 566 29.35 -14.56 -13.33
N VAL A 567 28.65 -13.51 -13.76
CA VAL A 567 27.87 -12.65 -12.85
C VAL A 567 26.78 -13.45 -12.17
N PHE A 568 26.05 -14.25 -12.95
CA PHE A 568 25.01 -15.10 -12.41
C PHE A 568 25.56 -16.09 -11.38
N ILE A 569 26.64 -16.81 -11.72
CA ILE A 569 27.25 -17.79 -10.82
C ILE A 569 27.73 -17.12 -9.54
N LYS A 570 28.40 -15.96 -9.64
CA LYS A 570 28.86 -15.18 -8.48
C LYS A 570 27.68 -14.83 -7.57
N ALA A 571 26.63 -14.24 -8.13
CA ALA A 571 25.46 -13.86 -7.33
C ALA A 571 24.69 -15.08 -6.78
N PHE A 572 24.66 -16.20 -7.51
CA PHE A 572 24.11 -17.45 -7.04
C PHE A 572 24.90 -18.01 -5.85
N LEU A 573 26.24 -17.97 -5.88
CA LEU A 573 27.06 -18.37 -4.73
C LEU A 573 26.82 -17.48 -3.51
N TYR A 574 26.63 -16.17 -3.70
CA TYR A 574 26.20 -15.28 -2.60
C TYR A 574 24.80 -15.64 -2.09
N ALA A 575 23.88 -16.08 -2.95
CA ALA A 575 22.56 -16.56 -2.51
C ALA A 575 22.66 -17.85 -1.69
N VAL A 576 23.53 -18.80 -2.08
CA VAL A 576 23.84 -20.00 -1.30
C VAL A 576 24.45 -19.61 0.05
N TYR A 577 25.42 -18.69 0.06
CA TYR A 577 26.04 -18.19 1.28
C TYR A 577 25.04 -17.48 2.19
N ALA A 578 24.13 -16.67 1.65
CA ALA A 578 23.06 -16.03 2.41
C ALA A 578 22.11 -17.04 3.06
N ARG A 579 21.77 -18.15 2.38
CA ARG A 579 20.98 -19.24 2.97
C ARG A 579 21.73 -19.99 4.07
N TYR A 580 23.03 -20.21 3.88
CA TYR A 580 23.90 -20.73 4.93
C TYR A 580 23.91 -19.82 6.16
N LEU A 581 24.09 -18.50 5.98
CA LEU A 581 24.08 -17.53 7.08
C LEU A 581 22.76 -17.54 7.85
N LEU A 582 21.62 -17.51 7.16
CA LEU A 582 20.31 -17.54 7.81
C LEU A 582 20.11 -18.79 8.67
N ALA A 583 20.54 -19.96 8.19
CA ALA A 583 20.45 -21.20 8.93
C ALA A 583 21.46 -21.27 10.08
N HIS A 584 22.71 -20.83 9.86
CA HIS A 584 23.73 -20.76 10.91
C HIS A 584 23.39 -19.74 12.00
N TRP A 585 22.72 -18.63 11.67
CA TRP A 585 22.27 -17.66 12.67
C TRP A 585 21.07 -18.15 13.48
N GLU A 586 20.30 -19.09 12.95
CA GLU A 586 19.23 -19.77 13.69
C GLU A 586 19.82 -20.71 14.76
N ASP A 587 20.89 -21.41 14.42
CA ASP A 587 21.67 -22.28 15.32
C ASP A 587 23.18 -22.06 15.13
N ASP A 588 23.77 -21.25 16.01
CA ASP A 588 25.18 -20.83 15.98
C ASP A 588 26.11 -21.77 16.74
N THR A 589 25.60 -22.92 17.21
CA THR A 589 26.39 -23.90 17.99
C THR A 589 27.42 -24.64 17.13
N THR A 590 27.21 -24.71 15.82
CA THR A 590 28.08 -25.39 14.86
C THR A 590 28.19 -24.58 13.56
N PRO A 591 29.38 -24.52 12.92
CA PRO A 591 29.54 -23.89 11.61
C PRO A 591 29.04 -24.80 10.47
N TRP A 592 28.67 -26.05 10.76
CA TRP A 592 28.17 -27.01 9.77
C TRP A 592 26.64 -26.96 9.71
N VAL A 593 26.10 -26.65 8.54
CA VAL A 593 24.66 -26.51 8.28
C VAL A 593 24.21 -27.61 7.31
N SER A 594 23.02 -28.18 7.52
CA SER A 594 22.43 -29.15 6.55
C SER A 594 22.38 -28.56 5.14
N LEU A 595 22.91 -29.29 4.16
CA LEU A 595 22.89 -28.89 2.76
C LEU A 595 21.45 -28.82 2.22
N ALA A 596 20.57 -29.71 2.68
CA ALA A 596 19.15 -29.67 2.35
C ALA A 596 18.47 -28.39 2.86
N LYS A 597 18.88 -27.88 4.02
CA LYS A 597 18.37 -26.62 4.57
C LYS A 597 18.82 -25.41 3.74
N VAL A 598 20.07 -25.39 3.27
CA VAL A 598 20.60 -24.33 2.40
C VAL A 598 19.84 -24.28 1.07
N PHE A 599 19.54 -25.44 0.49
CA PHE A 599 18.78 -25.58 -0.77
C PHE A 599 17.27 -25.76 -0.58
N GLU A 600 16.71 -25.36 0.58
CA GLU A 600 15.30 -25.54 0.89
C GLU A 600 14.40 -24.90 -0.18
N SER A 601 13.52 -25.73 -0.76
CA SER A 601 12.62 -25.39 -1.88
C SER A 601 13.28 -25.16 -3.25
N ALA A 602 14.60 -25.31 -3.35
CA ALA A 602 15.31 -25.25 -4.61
C ALA A 602 15.52 -26.64 -5.23
N VAL A 603 15.36 -27.71 -4.45
CA VAL A 603 15.53 -29.10 -4.90
C VAL A 603 14.19 -29.84 -4.95
N HIS A 604 14.13 -30.88 -5.77
CA HIS A 604 12.96 -31.76 -5.82
C HIS A 604 12.80 -32.51 -4.49
N CYS A 605 11.56 -32.79 -4.06
CA CYS A 605 11.29 -33.46 -2.78
C CYS A 605 12.00 -34.81 -2.63
N ASP A 606 12.15 -35.54 -3.73
CA ASP A 606 12.78 -36.86 -3.73
C ASP A 606 14.31 -36.79 -3.50
N GLN A 607 14.94 -35.66 -3.82
CA GLN A 607 16.38 -35.44 -3.65
C GLN A 607 16.75 -34.87 -2.28
N VAL A 608 15.76 -34.40 -1.49
CA VAL A 608 15.99 -33.82 -0.15
C VAL A 608 16.69 -34.81 0.77
N SER A 609 16.25 -36.07 0.76
CA SER A 609 16.84 -37.13 1.60
C SER A 609 18.32 -37.39 1.31
N ILE A 610 18.77 -37.13 0.07
CA ILE A 610 20.17 -37.28 -0.32
C ILE A 610 20.98 -36.09 0.19
N LEU A 611 20.45 -34.87 0.07
CA LEU A 611 21.09 -33.67 0.60
C LEU A 611 21.17 -33.64 2.13
N ASP A 612 20.21 -34.28 2.83
CA ASP A 612 20.21 -34.39 4.30
C ASP A 612 21.40 -35.20 4.85
N ARG A 613 22.05 -35.99 4.00
CA ARG A 613 23.28 -36.73 4.33
C ARG A 613 24.50 -35.82 4.40
N TYR A 614 24.41 -34.61 3.85
CA TYR A 614 25.53 -33.69 3.72
C TYR A 614 25.33 -32.42 4.55
N GLU A 615 26.45 -31.91 5.05
CA GLU A 615 26.52 -30.61 5.70
C GLU A 615 27.53 -29.73 4.96
N VAL A 616 27.34 -28.42 5.02
CA VAL A 616 28.20 -27.41 4.40
C VAL A 616 28.70 -26.43 5.44
N ASN A 617 29.96 -26.00 5.29
CA ASN A 617 30.55 -24.95 6.10
C ASN A 617 31.04 -23.83 5.17
N LEU A 618 30.38 -22.67 5.24
CA LEU A 618 30.75 -21.47 4.46
C LEU A 618 31.17 -20.31 5.37
N SER A 619 31.70 -20.60 6.55
CA SER A 619 32.12 -19.57 7.53
C SER A 619 33.18 -18.59 7.01
N SER A 620 33.98 -18.98 6.01
CA SER A 620 34.94 -18.11 5.31
C SER A 620 34.30 -17.27 4.18
N GLY A 621 33.00 -17.40 3.95
CA GLY A 621 32.25 -16.62 2.95
C GLY A 621 32.46 -17.08 1.50
N VAL A 622 32.37 -16.14 0.57
CA VAL A 622 32.57 -16.38 -0.87
C VAL A 622 33.97 -15.93 -1.29
N THR A 623 34.75 -16.83 -1.89
CA THR A 623 36.13 -16.57 -2.33
C THR A 623 36.22 -16.61 -3.86
N MET A 624 36.83 -15.59 -4.46
CA MET A 624 37.11 -15.53 -5.90
C MET A 624 38.60 -15.83 -6.14
N ARG A 625 38.94 -16.79 -7.00
CA ARG A 625 40.32 -17.17 -7.35
C ARG A 625 40.59 -17.06 -8.85
N LYS A 626 41.74 -16.50 -9.21
CA LYS A 626 42.19 -16.34 -10.61
C LYS A 626 43.04 -17.52 -11.14
N GLN A 627 43.33 -18.51 -10.30
CA GLN A 627 44.23 -19.62 -10.65
C GLN A 627 43.47 -20.77 -11.33
N HIS A 628 44.19 -21.60 -12.10
CA HIS A 628 43.63 -22.76 -12.81
C HIS A 628 42.82 -23.71 -11.92
N ILE A 629 41.80 -24.33 -12.52
CA ILE A 629 40.86 -25.27 -11.88
C ILE A 629 41.61 -26.44 -11.25
N SER A 630 41.64 -26.49 -9.93
CA SER A 630 41.84 -27.75 -9.19
C SER A 630 40.95 -27.75 -7.96
N GLN A 631 40.34 -28.90 -7.64
CA GLN A 631 39.54 -29.06 -6.41
C GLN A 631 40.37 -28.78 -5.15
N HIS A 632 41.65 -29.13 -5.16
CA HIS A 632 42.60 -28.79 -4.10
C HIS A 632 42.83 -27.27 -3.95
N GLY A 633 42.47 -26.49 -4.97
CA GLY A 633 42.47 -25.04 -4.93
C GLY A 633 41.20 -24.43 -4.37
N ALA A 634 40.16 -25.20 -4.01
CA ALA A 634 38.98 -24.64 -3.33
C ALA A 634 39.38 -24.14 -1.94
N ALA A 635 38.88 -22.96 -1.55
CA ALA A 635 39.15 -22.44 -0.22
C ALA A 635 38.35 -23.23 0.83
N GLU A 636 39.04 -23.63 1.91
CA GLU A 636 38.42 -24.33 3.02
C GLU A 636 37.33 -23.45 3.67
N ASN A 637 36.20 -24.08 3.99
CA ASN A 637 35.05 -23.44 4.63
C ASN A 637 34.45 -22.27 3.83
N ALA A 638 34.56 -22.29 2.49
CA ALA A 638 34.09 -21.22 1.62
C ALA A 638 33.28 -21.74 0.41
N ALA A 639 32.49 -20.85 -0.18
CA ALA A 639 32.00 -21.00 -1.55
C ALA A 639 33.05 -20.41 -2.49
N THR A 640 33.71 -21.24 -3.30
CA THR A 640 34.82 -20.80 -4.16
C THR A 640 34.37 -20.70 -5.60
N TYR A 641 34.69 -19.58 -6.26
CA TYR A 641 34.54 -19.38 -7.70
C TYR A 641 35.90 -19.18 -8.36
N PHE A 642 36.09 -19.81 -9.51
CA PHE A 642 37.26 -19.65 -10.37
C PHE A 642 36.87 -18.89 -11.65
N ASP A 643 37.74 -18.02 -12.14
CA ASP A 643 37.49 -17.20 -13.33
C ASP A 643 37.19 -18.02 -14.60
N GLU A 644 37.56 -19.31 -14.62
CA GLU A 644 37.23 -20.28 -15.68
C GLU A 644 35.80 -20.86 -15.59
N GLY A 645 34.95 -20.31 -14.71
CA GLY A 645 33.54 -20.69 -14.57
C GLY A 645 33.26 -21.83 -13.60
N ALA A 646 34.29 -22.44 -13.01
CA ALA A 646 34.12 -23.50 -12.01
C ALA A 646 33.74 -22.93 -10.64
N ALA A 647 32.77 -23.56 -9.97
CA ALA A 647 32.36 -23.20 -8.62
C ALA A 647 32.32 -24.42 -7.70
N PHE A 648 32.63 -24.22 -6.42
CA PHE A 648 32.69 -25.29 -5.42
C PHE A 648 32.12 -24.85 -4.07
N LEU A 649 31.50 -25.78 -3.36
CA LEU A 649 31.05 -25.62 -1.97
C LEU A 649 31.84 -26.54 -1.04
N TRP A 650 32.23 -26.06 0.14
CA TRP A 650 32.95 -26.88 1.11
C TRP A 650 31.98 -27.70 1.98
N CYS A 651 31.98 -29.02 1.77
CA CYS A 651 31.01 -29.94 2.36
C CYS A 651 31.67 -31.11 3.10
N ARG A 652 30.85 -31.84 3.85
CA ARG A 652 31.17 -33.18 4.39
C ARG A 652 29.92 -34.05 4.44
N GLU A 653 30.12 -35.35 4.58
CA GLU A 653 29.03 -36.26 4.94
C GLU A 653 28.80 -36.23 6.46
N LYS A 654 27.53 -36.17 6.88
CA LYS A 654 27.14 -36.05 8.29
C LYS A 654 27.62 -37.22 9.14
N GLU A 655 27.67 -38.42 8.55
CA GLU A 655 28.16 -39.64 9.21
C GLU A 655 29.70 -39.68 9.27
N GLN A 656 30.40 -38.95 8.41
CA GLN A 656 31.87 -38.93 8.30
C GLN A 656 32.44 -37.56 8.66
N THR A 657 32.19 -37.10 9.88
CA THR A 657 32.49 -35.72 10.33
C THR A 657 33.95 -35.26 10.15
N GLY A 658 34.91 -36.19 10.01
CA GLY A 658 36.33 -35.91 9.81
C GLY A 658 36.79 -35.82 8.35
N VAL A 659 35.93 -36.11 7.37
CA VAL A 659 36.30 -36.09 5.93
C VAL A 659 35.55 -34.95 5.24
N THR A 660 36.27 -33.90 4.89
CA THR A 660 35.74 -32.73 4.17
C THR A 660 36.19 -32.75 2.72
N PHE A 661 35.35 -32.22 1.83
CA PHE A 661 35.63 -32.17 0.40
C PHE A 661 34.92 -30.99 -0.27
N ALA A 662 35.45 -30.56 -1.41
CA ALA A 662 34.84 -29.54 -2.25
C ALA A 662 33.83 -30.17 -3.21
N VAL A 663 32.54 -29.87 -3.03
CA VAL A 663 31.46 -30.30 -3.92
C VAL A 663 31.38 -29.36 -5.12
N PRO A 664 31.53 -29.87 -6.36
CA PRO A 664 31.41 -29.03 -7.55
C PRO A 664 29.96 -28.55 -7.74
N LEU A 665 29.84 -27.28 -8.09
CA LEU A 665 28.60 -26.59 -8.46
C LEU A 665 28.70 -26.20 -9.92
N GLN A 666 27.94 -26.89 -10.76
CA GLN A 666 27.98 -26.70 -12.21
C GLN A 666 26.69 -26.03 -12.68
N LEU A 667 26.85 -24.92 -13.39
CA LEU A 667 25.74 -24.23 -14.03
C LEU A 667 25.31 -25.00 -15.28
N TRP A 668 24.04 -25.37 -15.34
CA TRP A 668 23.43 -25.91 -16.54
C TRP A 668 22.82 -24.78 -17.37
N ASN A 669 23.44 -24.47 -18.50
CA ASN A 669 22.88 -23.55 -19.47
C ASN A 669 22.21 -24.30 -20.63
N ASP A 670 20.88 -24.16 -20.73
CA ASP A 670 20.06 -24.72 -21.81
C ASP A 670 20.43 -24.18 -23.21
N LEU A 671 21.33 -23.21 -23.31
CA LEU A 671 21.72 -22.54 -24.56
C LEU A 671 22.57 -23.41 -25.51
N HIS A 672 23.01 -24.60 -25.11
CA HIS A 672 23.75 -25.53 -25.97
C HIS A 672 22.88 -26.60 -26.65
N VAL A 673 21.57 -26.39 -26.77
CA VAL A 673 20.70 -27.19 -27.64
C VAL A 673 20.92 -26.79 -29.12
N ARG A 674 22.11 -27.07 -29.67
CA ARG A 674 22.30 -27.09 -31.12
C ARG A 674 21.88 -28.45 -31.65
N GLY A 675 20.65 -28.56 -32.14
CA GLY A 675 20.23 -29.68 -33.02
C GLY A 675 19.24 -30.69 -32.44
N GLY A 676 18.47 -30.38 -31.39
CA GLY A 676 17.36 -31.24 -30.92
C GLY A 676 17.77 -32.59 -30.29
N GLN A 677 19.07 -32.90 -30.25
CA GLN A 677 19.63 -33.96 -29.44
C GLN A 677 20.21 -33.34 -28.17
N PHE A 678 19.69 -33.76 -27.02
CA PHE A 678 20.36 -33.58 -25.73
C PHE A 678 21.66 -34.39 -25.76
N ILE A 679 22.72 -33.85 -26.37
CA ILE A 679 24.07 -34.36 -26.18
C ILE A 679 24.54 -33.80 -24.84
N CYS A 680 23.91 -34.26 -23.76
CA CYS A 680 24.62 -34.37 -22.51
C CYS A 680 25.59 -35.52 -22.78
N THR A 681 26.82 -35.23 -23.16
CA THR A 681 27.89 -36.23 -23.17
C THR A 681 28.07 -36.67 -21.72
N LYS A 682 27.26 -37.65 -21.29
CA LYS A 682 27.42 -38.40 -20.04
C LYS A 682 28.87 -38.91 -19.93
N LYS A 683 29.57 -39.06 -21.07
CA LYS A 683 30.99 -39.37 -21.20
C LYS A 683 31.96 -38.24 -20.83
N GLU A 684 31.66 -36.97 -21.05
CA GLU A 684 32.51 -35.86 -20.55
C GLU A 684 32.20 -35.61 -19.07
N PHE A 685 30.92 -35.63 -18.71
CA PHE A 685 30.46 -35.54 -17.32
C PHE A 685 31.10 -36.64 -16.45
N ALA A 686 31.03 -37.91 -16.85
CA ALA A 686 31.59 -39.03 -16.08
C ALA A 686 33.12 -39.20 -16.22
N ALA A 687 33.75 -38.73 -17.30
CA ALA A 687 35.21 -38.79 -17.45
C ALA A 687 35.92 -37.71 -16.62
N ASP A 688 35.35 -36.51 -16.51
CA ASP A 688 35.85 -35.48 -15.60
C ASP A 688 35.44 -35.75 -14.15
N ILE A 689 34.32 -36.44 -13.90
CA ILE A 689 33.89 -36.93 -12.56
C ILE A 689 34.58 -38.25 -12.17
N ALA A 690 35.52 -38.78 -12.95
CA ALA A 690 36.46 -39.81 -12.48
C ALA A 690 37.43 -39.30 -11.37
N ILE A 691 37.05 -38.22 -10.71
CA ILE A 691 37.50 -37.77 -9.39
C ILE A 691 37.02 -38.81 -8.38
N LYS A 692 37.93 -39.69 -7.97
CA LYS A 692 37.68 -40.87 -7.11
C LYS A 692 36.93 -40.63 -5.78
N ASN A 693 36.60 -39.39 -5.38
CA ASN A 693 36.28 -39.07 -3.99
C ASN A 693 35.09 -38.13 -3.72
N ALA A 694 34.42 -37.52 -4.71
CA ALA A 694 33.28 -36.62 -4.43
C ALA A 694 31.94 -37.37 -4.62
N PRO A 695 31.15 -37.60 -3.56
CA PRO A 695 29.95 -38.44 -3.63
C PRO A 695 28.71 -37.70 -4.17
N VAL A 696 28.79 -36.39 -4.42
CA VAL A 696 27.66 -35.58 -4.92
C VAL A 696 28.12 -34.43 -5.83
N VAL A 697 27.34 -34.15 -6.87
CA VAL A 697 27.49 -33.02 -7.81
C VAL A 697 26.22 -32.19 -7.80
N LEU A 698 26.36 -30.87 -7.71
CA LEU A 698 25.26 -29.93 -7.68
C LEU A 698 25.07 -29.29 -9.05
N LEU A 699 23.98 -29.61 -9.73
CA LEU A 699 23.63 -29.07 -11.03
C LEU A 699 22.61 -27.95 -10.89
N VAL A 700 23.02 -26.72 -11.22
CA VAL A 700 22.20 -25.51 -11.07
C VAL A 700 21.48 -25.21 -12.38
N CYS A 701 20.16 -25.31 -12.37
CA CYS A 701 19.29 -25.00 -13.50
C CYS A 701 18.51 -23.72 -13.22
N GLN A 702 18.34 -22.86 -14.23
CA GLN A 702 17.55 -21.64 -14.06
C GLN A 702 16.09 -21.94 -13.69
N GLN A 703 15.48 -22.89 -14.40
CA GLN A 703 14.15 -23.44 -14.10
C GLN A 703 14.19 -24.96 -14.25
N MET A 704 13.42 -25.67 -13.42
CA MET A 704 13.27 -27.12 -13.58
C MET A 704 12.26 -27.43 -14.69
N SER A 705 12.70 -28.19 -15.69
CA SER A 705 11.83 -28.78 -16.71
C SER A 705 11.60 -30.27 -16.43
N ASP A 706 10.48 -30.83 -16.88
CA ASP A 706 10.19 -32.26 -16.71
C ASP A 706 11.22 -33.16 -17.39
N CYS A 707 11.85 -32.70 -18.48
CA CYS A 707 12.91 -33.40 -19.18
C CYS A 707 14.14 -33.67 -18.29
N LEU A 708 14.42 -32.74 -17.37
CA LEU A 708 15.57 -32.84 -16.47
C LEU A 708 15.35 -33.84 -15.33
N LYS A 709 14.09 -34.18 -14.99
CA LYS A 709 13.78 -35.19 -13.96
C LYS A 709 14.34 -36.56 -14.29
N ALA A 710 14.52 -36.88 -15.57
CA ALA A 710 15.12 -38.16 -15.99
C ALA A 710 16.61 -38.26 -15.59
N LEU A 711 17.34 -37.13 -15.56
CA LEU A 711 18.74 -37.07 -15.13
C LEU A 711 18.90 -37.20 -13.61
N ALA A 712 17.86 -36.85 -12.84
CA ALA A 712 17.82 -36.96 -11.38
C ALA A 712 17.74 -38.41 -10.86
N THR A 713 17.71 -39.42 -11.74
CA THR A 713 17.73 -40.85 -11.35
C THR A 713 19.10 -41.32 -10.87
N ASP A 714 20.15 -40.56 -11.13
CA ASP A 714 21.48 -40.82 -10.59
C ASP A 714 21.61 -40.23 -9.18
N ALA A 715 21.85 -41.10 -8.19
CA ALA A 715 21.95 -40.70 -6.79
C ALA A 715 23.09 -39.70 -6.50
N ALA A 716 24.03 -39.52 -7.44
CA ALA A 716 25.14 -38.59 -7.31
C ALA A 716 24.85 -37.17 -7.84
N VAL A 717 23.78 -36.95 -8.63
CA VAL A 717 23.52 -35.64 -9.27
C VAL A 717 22.28 -34.97 -8.68
N MET A 718 22.48 -33.85 -7.99
CA MET A 718 21.41 -33.07 -7.36
C MET A 718 21.05 -31.90 -8.24
N MET A 719 19.75 -31.73 -8.51
CA MET A 719 19.27 -30.64 -9.33
C MET A 719 18.80 -29.48 -8.45
N ILE A 720 19.29 -28.28 -8.74
CA ILE A 720 18.98 -27.06 -8.00
C ILE A 720 18.31 -26.06 -8.92
N ASN A 721 17.12 -25.63 -8.54
CA ASN A 721 16.37 -24.56 -9.19
C ASN A 721 16.86 -23.19 -8.71
N ALA A 722 17.67 -22.52 -9.52
CA ALA A 722 18.20 -21.21 -9.19
C ALA A 722 17.12 -20.14 -9.05
N SER A 723 16.03 -20.21 -9.83
CA SER A 723 14.91 -19.27 -9.68
C SER A 723 14.17 -19.40 -8.33
N ALA A 724 14.39 -20.48 -7.59
CA ALA A 724 13.88 -20.64 -6.22
C ALA A 724 14.82 -20.08 -5.14
N MET A 725 16.04 -19.65 -5.52
CA MET A 725 17.06 -19.12 -4.60
C MET A 725 17.56 -17.73 -4.97
N SER A 726 17.39 -17.26 -6.19
CA SER A 726 17.87 -15.96 -6.63
C SER A 726 16.76 -15.21 -7.36
N SER A 727 16.71 -13.90 -7.16
CA SER A 727 15.90 -12.96 -7.95
C SER A 727 16.45 -12.76 -9.36
N ILE A 728 17.72 -13.10 -9.60
CA ILE A 728 18.36 -12.93 -10.90
C ILE A 728 17.91 -14.05 -11.84
N CYS A 729 17.38 -13.66 -12.99
CA CYS A 729 17.15 -14.55 -14.12
C CYS A 729 18.20 -14.26 -15.21
N LEU A 730 18.75 -15.32 -15.81
CA LEU A 730 19.70 -15.32 -16.94
C LEU A 730 19.03 -14.95 -18.29
N HIS A 731 17.89 -14.25 -18.29
CA HIS A 731 17.13 -14.01 -19.51
C HIS A 731 17.74 -12.96 -20.44
#